data_AF-A0A7J4MK19-F1
#
_entry.id   AF-A0A7J4MK19-F1
#
_cell.length_a   1.000
_cell.length_b   1.000
_cell.length_c   1.000
_cell.angle_alpha   90.00
_cell.angle_beta   90.00
_cell.angle_gamma   90.00
#
_symmetry.space_group_name_H-M   'P 1'
#
loop_
_entity.id
_entity.type
_entity.pdbx_description
1 polymer ?
#
loop_
_entity_poly.entity_id
_entity_poly.type
_entity_poly.pdbx_seq_one_letter_code
_entity_poly.pdbx_strand_id
1 'polypeptide(L)'
;MESWWCNIDAEDISVSGFANSMMVHESILQSDDLTLLDSSEQGLYSSSSSIHVSDSLETRVSDNGLVMVSSSAVLRTWSSSFHEEAGVIDSESEVTVWSWTSASNLNSDSTGDGILNYGTSQTLNLATTTNNRLWEMTINFEDLTGNPVDADWQVLGFSGTANSGSAVLPVSESGSQITATYAGVGALSSPTGIQGGSHTMQVPIMPQGDWALGAGSVVVLGPTEDGSPHTAGGNITIASNAQLILQHTSLEIPETASLTVNTLGDFEGIDSQFYGDVISHSDLFSDSMSSNLTINGDVLWTSCQSDITLYHLHIVGDVQLDNSCKVTINSGSVSNVTVGVGASLEIVNTLHVSVVDKGDAVQGATVTIDGQSVSTDSNGEASKSTTALRVDSSGTIATGLMQVEMQWGQITDLMAWDTSSSMEHTFIASTIDGGTLDEWLILEKLWSPYHLSSDLVVPQGETMTVNDGAHLRIADQVTITVEGTFNSGYSTISSMGGGARWGGLLVGDNAETSAQILGTSLVEGSPLMTINGDADVVFSHSSLARSSSAEPLLRTTNSAQGTLHIASTTFTDSAAHCFESQGSISIVMENVDMQNCHSDAIWAQGVGMEIDGLTVTDTVSLGAVEGHLSNLDGAGLVVNNLDGFEMNELDLNSLNGTDNREIIIDTVSINGAPAIDLDNSAGSLSNLNIDCGGSGTGITAHHGRASASLVVSDSTISSCTKGVDLHTDGESAPMILMDVDIESLVAISSDGASIMVYDGTLNGSVDVDSAIANLYDVSPTSESTSFGEIRIWSTHIFDVRLDGNSQAADLLLEVEDYWTGTAQGSSIQIALPTKVVDDTGEQDFSTVRVIASAQNLPDTDSNFSFGISEDDVIQIDMIGNQAPEVEIIIPDDGFRIMESLPIEIRAVISDDLDANADLDIVWSVVVGQTEMMQLSGEWNNITDLPAGFYVLSLDVTDTQGKTSSDSLSFEITLLDSDEDWSLTCNSETWFDKEENLYCGPDIYDT
;
A
#
# COMPACT_ATOMS: atom_id res chain seq x y z
N MET A 1 20.76 -42.71 -1.50
CA MET A 1 19.44 -42.09 -1.71
C MET A 1 18.69 -42.18 -0.40
N GLU A 2 18.04 -41.10 0.02
CA GLU A 2 17.32 -41.04 1.31
C GLU A 2 15.91 -40.49 1.06
N SER A 3 14.90 -41.15 1.62
CA SER A 3 13.48 -40.83 1.39
C SER A 3 12.67 -40.90 2.67
N TRP A 4 11.77 -39.92 2.85
CA TRP A 4 10.90 -39.75 4.00
C TRP A 4 9.47 -39.41 3.55
N TRP A 5 8.46 -40.05 4.16
CA TRP A 5 7.03 -39.81 3.93
C TRP A 5 6.59 -39.78 2.46
N CYS A 6 7.07 -40.72 1.65
CA CYS A 6 6.74 -40.76 0.22
C CYS A 6 6.44 -42.16 -0.32
N ASN A 7 5.84 -42.21 -1.51
CA ASN A 7 5.71 -43.44 -2.30
C ASN A 7 6.68 -43.37 -3.49
N ILE A 8 7.55 -44.37 -3.62
CA ILE A 8 8.54 -44.52 -4.68
C ILE A 8 8.10 -45.68 -5.57
N ASP A 9 7.62 -45.37 -6.76
CA ASP A 9 7.29 -46.37 -7.79
C ASP A 9 8.33 -46.28 -8.93
N ALA A 10 9.09 -47.35 -9.20
CA ALA A 10 10.14 -47.34 -10.21
C ALA A 10 10.28 -48.69 -10.94
N GLU A 11 10.56 -48.70 -12.24
CA GLU A 11 10.89 -49.97 -12.93
C GLU A 11 12.27 -50.50 -12.47
N ASP A 12 13.32 -49.67 -12.54
CA ASP A 12 14.70 -50.04 -12.15
C ASP A 12 15.33 -48.95 -11.29
N ILE A 13 15.97 -49.36 -10.19
CA ILE A 13 16.82 -48.50 -9.37
C ILE A 13 18.21 -49.15 -9.23
N SER A 14 19.25 -48.42 -9.66
CA SER A 14 20.64 -48.85 -9.49
C SER A 14 21.47 -47.80 -8.75
N VAL A 15 22.08 -48.20 -7.62
CA VAL A 15 22.94 -47.34 -6.81
C VAL A 15 24.25 -48.04 -6.51
N SER A 16 25.38 -47.35 -6.73
CA SER A 16 26.70 -47.91 -6.44
C SER A 16 27.74 -46.90 -5.96
N GLY A 17 28.61 -47.32 -5.04
CA GLY A 17 29.80 -46.56 -4.63
C GLY A 17 29.58 -45.54 -3.50
N PHE A 18 28.54 -45.67 -2.70
CA PHE A 18 28.18 -44.74 -1.62
C PHE A 18 28.39 -45.35 -0.22
N ALA A 19 28.26 -44.55 0.85
CA ALA A 19 28.32 -45.13 2.19
C ALA A 19 27.09 -46.01 2.46
N ASN A 20 25.91 -45.47 2.18
CA ASN A 20 24.63 -46.17 2.22
C ASN A 20 23.99 -46.06 0.83
N SER A 21 23.61 -47.17 0.19
CA SER A 21 23.01 -47.11 -1.15
C SER A 21 21.63 -46.45 -1.09
N MET A 22 20.74 -47.00 -0.29
CA MET A 22 19.36 -46.51 -0.17
C MET A 22 18.87 -46.60 1.27
N MET A 23 18.21 -45.54 1.74
CA MET A 23 17.61 -45.44 3.07
C MET A 23 16.16 -44.96 2.91
N VAL A 24 15.22 -45.74 3.44
CA VAL A 24 13.78 -45.52 3.26
C VAL A 24 13.13 -45.43 4.64
N HIS A 25 12.50 -44.28 4.93
CA HIS A 25 11.91 -43.98 6.22
C HIS A 25 10.44 -43.61 6.06
N GLU A 26 9.56 -44.26 6.82
CA GLU A 26 8.11 -43.99 6.83
C GLU A 26 7.51 -43.87 5.42
N SER A 27 7.94 -44.75 4.51
CA SER A 27 7.69 -44.65 3.07
C SER A 27 7.33 -46.00 2.45
N ILE A 28 6.79 -45.96 1.24
CA ILE A 28 6.51 -47.14 0.42
C ILE A 28 7.50 -47.14 -0.76
N LEU A 29 8.16 -48.27 -0.99
CA LEU A 29 9.04 -48.50 -2.13
C LEU A 29 8.52 -49.68 -2.95
N GLN A 30 8.17 -49.43 -4.21
CA GLN A 30 7.81 -50.44 -5.19
C GLN A 30 8.77 -50.37 -6.38
N SER A 31 9.46 -51.48 -6.68
CA SER A 31 10.25 -51.56 -7.90
C SER A 31 10.24 -52.92 -8.58
N ASP A 32 10.55 -52.99 -9.87
CA ASP A 32 10.76 -54.29 -10.52
C ASP A 32 12.18 -54.80 -10.20
N ASP A 33 13.19 -53.97 -10.46
CA ASP A 33 14.60 -54.28 -10.22
C ASP A 33 15.26 -53.27 -9.27
N LEU A 34 15.97 -53.75 -8.25
CA LEU A 34 16.71 -52.95 -7.28
C LEU A 34 18.14 -53.47 -7.14
N THR A 35 19.11 -52.70 -7.62
CA THR A 35 20.54 -53.08 -7.68
C THR A 35 21.38 -52.16 -6.82
N LEU A 36 21.90 -52.65 -5.69
CA LEU A 36 22.62 -51.89 -4.67
C LEU A 36 24.02 -52.46 -4.47
N LEU A 37 25.03 -51.83 -5.07
CA LEU A 37 26.36 -52.42 -5.20
C LEU A 37 27.48 -51.53 -4.62
N ASP A 38 28.44 -52.15 -3.96
CA ASP A 38 29.71 -51.54 -3.59
C ASP A 38 29.52 -50.32 -2.65
N SER A 39 28.73 -50.51 -1.58
CA SER A 39 28.52 -49.52 -0.52
C SER A 39 29.43 -49.76 0.69
N SER A 40 29.85 -48.71 1.39
CA SER A 40 30.80 -48.88 2.51
C SER A 40 30.17 -49.29 3.83
N GLU A 41 28.86 -49.10 4.01
CA GLU A 41 28.13 -49.45 5.25
C GLU A 41 26.93 -50.35 4.92
N GLN A 42 25.93 -49.86 4.18
CA GLN A 42 24.68 -50.61 3.98
C GLN A 42 24.17 -50.55 2.53
N GLY A 43 23.52 -51.64 2.09
CA GLY A 43 22.79 -51.69 0.83
C GLY A 43 21.46 -50.96 0.96
N LEU A 44 20.43 -51.64 1.47
CA LEU A 44 19.12 -51.05 1.75
C LEU A 44 18.90 -50.95 3.26
N TYR A 45 18.62 -49.75 3.75
CA TYR A 45 18.11 -49.51 5.10
C TYR A 45 16.64 -49.11 5.05
N SER A 46 15.82 -49.67 5.94
CA SER A 46 14.39 -49.41 6.00
C SER A 46 13.93 -49.19 7.44
N SER A 47 13.16 -48.12 7.67
CA SER A 47 12.53 -47.81 8.97
C SER A 47 11.06 -47.49 8.79
N SER A 48 10.17 -48.15 9.53
CA SER A 48 8.71 -47.94 9.47
C SER A 48 8.15 -47.94 8.04
N SER A 49 8.68 -48.78 7.15
CA SER A 49 8.45 -48.70 5.70
C SER A 49 8.00 -50.03 5.09
N SER A 50 7.41 -49.95 3.89
CA SER A 50 6.96 -51.11 3.10
C SER A 50 7.73 -51.18 1.78
N ILE A 51 8.38 -52.32 1.51
CA ILE A 51 9.21 -52.54 0.33
C ILE A 51 8.64 -53.70 -0.49
N HIS A 52 8.45 -53.50 -1.79
CA HIS A 52 8.06 -54.54 -2.74
C HIS A 52 8.99 -54.52 -3.96
N VAL A 53 9.74 -55.60 -4.18
CA VAL A 53 10.59 -55.79 -5.36
C VAL A 53 10.07 -56.95 -6.20
N SER A 54 9.50 -56.63 -7.36
CA SER A 54 8.66 -57.52 -8.15
C SER A 54 9.43 -58.52 -9.02
N ASP A 55 10.69 -58.20 -9.40
CA ASP A 55 11.62 -59.06 -10.16
C ASP A 55 12.89 -59.42 -9.36
N SER A 56 13.83 -58.47 -9.20
CA SER A 56 15.14 -58.77 -8.58
C SER A 56 15.72 -57.70 -7.67
N LEU A 57 16.09 -58.10 -6.44
CA LEU A 57 16.99 -57.36 -5.56
C LEU A 57 18.40 -57.94 -5.66
N GLU A 58 19.40 -57.14 -6.05
CA GLU A 58 20.81 -57.48 -5.93
C GLU A 58 21.49 -56.57 -4.90
N THR A 59 22.08 -57.16 -3.86
CA THR A 59 22.94 -56.45 -2.90
C THR A 59 24.34 -57.04 -2.95
N ARG A 60 25.36 -56.17 -3.06
CA ARG A 60 26.75 -56.62 -3.15
C ARG A 60 27.71 -55.67 -2.47
N VAL A 61 28.66 -56.19 -1.69
CA VAL A 61 29.77 -55.45 -1.06
C VAL A 61 29.25 -54.26 -0.22
N SER A 62 28.94 -54.54 1.04
CA SER A 62 28.62 -53.59 2.12
C SER A 62 28.66 -54.33 3.44
N ASP A 63 28.77 -53.65 4.59
CA ASP A 63 28.72 -54.35 5.87
C ASP A 63 27.39 -55.11 6.01
N ASN A 64 26.27 -54.45 5.71
CA ASN A 64 24.95 -55.08 5.68
C ASN A 64 24.29 -54.96 4.31
N GLY A 65 23.68 -56.04 3.81
CA GLY A 65 22.95 -56.03 2.53
C GLY A 65 21.58 -55.36 2.63
N LEU A 66 20.76 -55.84 3.56
CA LEU A 66 19.42 -55.34 3.89
C LEU A 66 19.31 -55.16 5.40
N VAL A 67 18.85 -54.00 5.86
CA VAL A 67 18.60 -53.69 7.28
C VAL A 67 17.17 -53.18 7.43
N MET A 68 16.39 -53.83 8.29
CA MET A 68 14.97 -53.57 8.48
C MET A 68 14.67 -53.24 9.96
N VAL A 69 14.02 -52.10 10.17
CA VAL A 69 13.54 -51.60 11.47
C VAL A 69 12.04 -51.30 11.38
N SER A 70 11.21 -51.97 12.17
CA SER A 70 9.74 -51.86 12.11
C SER A 70 9.15 -51.85 10.69
N SER A 71 9.72 -52.64 9.77
CA SER A 71 9.47 -52.55 8.32
C SER A 71 9.10 -53.90 7.70
N SER A 72 8.46 -53.88 6.52
CA SER A 72 8.11 -55.08 5.76
C SER A 72 8.73 -55.09 4.38
N ALA A 73 9.20 -56.26 3.91
CA ALA A 73 9.73 -56.42 2.56
C ALA A 73 9.21 -57.70 1.87
N VAL A 74 8.77 -57.57 0.62
CA VAL A 74 8.37 -58.68 -0.26
C VAL A 74 9.24 -58.66 -1.50
N LEU A 75 10.06 -59.69 -1.68
CA LEU A 75 11.11 -59.76 -2.70
C LEU A 75 10.92 -61.01 -3.56
N ARG A 76 10.71 -60.85 -4.88
CA ARG A 76 10.60 -62.02 -5.78
C ARG A 76 11.92 -62.78 -5.82
N THR A 77 13.02 -62.11 -6.17
CA THR A 77 14.35 -62.68 -6.04
C THR A 77 15.27 -61.78 -5.23
N TRP A 78 16.16 -62.40 -4.45
CA TRP A 78 17.23 -61.68 -3.76
C TRP A 78 18.56 -62.38 -4.04
N SER A 79 19.54 -61.63 -4.53
CA SER A 79 20.93 -62.06 -4.67
C SER A 79 21.82 -61.22 -3.75
N SER A 80 22.30 -61.80 -2.66
CA SER A 80 23.13 -61.11 -1.67
C SER A 80 24.56 -61.64 -1.68
N SER A 81 25.57 -60.75 -1.77
CA SER A 81 26.96 -61.21 -1.76
C SER A 81 27.99 -60.26 -1.16
N PHE A 82 29.01 -60.84 -0.53
CA PHE A 82 30.12 -60.11 0.09
C PHE A 82 29.72 -59.11 1.19
N HIS A 83 28.75 -59.50 2.04
CA HIS A 83 28.37 -58.73 3.22
C HIS A 83 29.02 -59.26 4.51
N GLU A 84 29.05 -58.48 5.58
CA GLU A 84 29.22 -59.05 6.93
C GLU A 84 27.98 -59.85 7.30
N GLU A 85 26.81 -59.24 7.18
CA GLU A 85 25.49 -59.86 7.31
C GLU A 85 24.62 -59.50 6.10
N ALA A 86 24.08 -60.49 5.38
CA ALA A 86 23.26 -60.16 4.21
C ALA A 86 21.92 -59.50 4.60
N GLY A 87 21.26 -59.96 5.67
CA GLY A 87 20.05 -59.34 6.21
C GLY A 87 20.12 -59.15 7.72
N VAL A 88 19.68 -57.99 8.21
CA VAL A 88 19.49 -57.69 9.63
C VAL A 88 18.03 -57.28 9.84
N ILE A 89 17.27 -58.10 10.58
CA ILE A 89 15.80 -57.97 10.67
C ILE A 89 15.40 -57.80 12.13
N ASP A 90 14.95 -56.61 12.52
CA ASP A 90 14.54 -56.34 13.91
C ASP A 90 13.24 -57.05 14.32
N SER A 91 12.88 -56.98 15.61
CA SER A 91 11.73 -57.69 16.18
C SER A 91 10.37 -57.27 15.62
N GLU A 92 10.27 -56.10 15.00
CA GLU A 92 9.03 -55.57 14.42
C GLU A 92 9.02 -55.66 12.88
N SER A 93 10.03 -56.31 12.29
CA SER A 93 10.17 -56.44 10.84
C SER A 93 9.90 -57.85 10.31
N GLU A 94 9.38 -57.89 9.09
CA GLU A 94 9.15 -59.13 8.34
C GLU A 94 9.71 -59.03 6.91
N VAL A 95 10.52 -60.01 6.51
CA VAL A 95 11.05 -60.13 5.15
C VAL A 95 10.59 -61.43 4.52
N THR A 96 9.96 -61.34 3.36
CA THR A 96 9.51 -62.47 2.55
C THR A 96 10.23 -62.50 1.22
N VAL A 97 11.00 -63.56 0.97
CA VAL A 97 11.79 -63.73 -0.25
C VAL A 97 11.41 -65.02 -0.96
N TRP A 98 10.80 -64.94 -2.14
CA TRP A 98 10.40 -66.15 -2.87
C TRP A 98 11.62 -66.98 -3.25
N SER A 99 12.65 -66.38 -3.86
CA SER A 99 13.89 -67.08 -4.22
C SER A 99 15.13 -66.29 -3.84
N TRP A 100 15.87 -66.81 -2.85
CA TRP A 100 17.07 -66.20 -2.31
C TRP A 100 18.32 -66.99 -2.69
N THR A 101 19.32 -66.29 -3.23
CA THR A 101 20.68 -66.77 -3.44
C THR A 101 21.65 -65.93 -2.61
N SER A 102 22.46 -66.58 -1.79
CA SER A 102 23.50 -65.93 -0.98
C SER A 102 24.88 -66.47 -1.30
N ALA A 103 25.89 -65.58 -1.36
CA ALA A 103 27.26 -65.95 -1.67
C ALA A 103 28.33 -65.10 -0.96
N SER A 104 29.29 -65.77 -0.31
CA SER A 104 30.50 -65.13 0.23
C SER A 104 30.28 -64.04 1.30
N ASN A 105 29.22 -64.13 2.10
CA ASN A 105 29.06 -63.31 3.31
C ASN A 105 29.97 -63.82 4.45
N LEU A 106 30.37 -62.93 5.36
CA LEU A 106 31.37 -63.22 6.39
C LEU A 106 30.77 -63.93 7.62
N ASN A 107 29.71 -63.38 8.21
CA ASN A 107 29.16 -63.85 9.48
C ASN A 107 27.91 -64.71 9.27
N SER A 108 26.86 -64.12 8.71
CA SER A 108 25.54 -64.77 8.57
C SER A 108 24.87 -64.33 7.27
N ASP A 109 23.97 -65.18 6.76
CA ASP A 109 23.09 -64.79 5.65
C ASP A 109 21.91 -63.95 6.17
N SER A 110 21.45 -64.20 7.40
CA SER A 110 20.51 -63.29 8.08
C SER A 110 20.66 -63.35 9.61
N THR A 111 20.37 -62.24 10.29
CA THR A 111 20.40 -62.08 11.76
C THR A 111 19.19 -61.25 12.25
N GLY A 112 18.95 -61.25 13.57
CA GLY A 112 17.98 -60.36 14.23
C GLY A 112 16.77 -61.08 14.85
N ASP A 113 15.85 -60.33 15.42
CA ASP A 113 14.73 -60.86 16.20
C ASP A 113 13.39 -60.95 15.42
N GLY A 114 13.39 -60.55 14.15
CA GLY A 114 12.20 -60.53 13.29
C GLY A 114 11.84 -61.85 12.63
N ILE A 115 11.00 -61.74 11.60
CA ILE A 115 10.48 -62.87 10.81
C ILE A 115 11.12 -62.88 9.42
N LEU A 116 11.67 -64.04 9.05
CA LEU A 116 12.21 -64.29 7.72
C LEU A 116 11.48 -65.46 7.06
N ASN A 117 10.70 -65.17 6.02
CA ASN A 117 10.14 -66.17 5.12
C ASN A 117 11.03 -66.24 3.88
N TYR A 118 11.59 -67.40 3.56
CA TYR A 118 12.57 -67.50 2.49
C TYR A 118 12.45 -68.80 1.69
N GLY A 119 12.48 -68.70 0.37
CA GLY A 119 12.74 -69.84 -0.51
C GLY A 119 14.19 -69.81 -1.00
N THR A 120 14.83 -70.96 -1.11
CA THR A 120 16.18 -71.06 -1.68
C THR A 120 16.45 -72.50 -2.11
N SER A 121 17.50 -72.71 -2.91
CA SER A 121 18.07 -74.03 -3.19
C SER A 121 19.35 -74.31 -2.40
N GLN A 122 19.84 -73.33 -1.63
CA GLN A 122 21.09 -73.40 -0.88
C GLN A 122 20.85 -73.75 0.59
N THR A 123 21.93 -74.14 1.26
CA THR A 123 22.00 -74.15 2.73
C THR A 123 22.50 -72.78 3.17
N LEU A 124 21.66 -72.04 3.90
CA LEU A 124 21.96 -70.70 4.39
C LEU A 124 22.33 -70.75 5.89
N ASN A 125 23.17 -69.82 6.32
CA ASN A 125 23.45 -69.58 7.74
C ASN A 125 22.46 -68.52 8.26
N LEU A 126 21.43 -68.95 9.00
CA LEU A 126 20.37 -68.08 9.48
C LEU A 126 20.41 -68.00 11.01
N ALA A 127 20.50 -66.79 11.52
CA ALA A 127 20.50 -66.48 12.95
C ALA A 127 19.37 -65.52 13.34
N THR A 128 18.30 -65.46 12.53
CA THR A 128 17.07 -64.73 12.85
C THR A 128 16.17 -65.56 13.78
N THR A 129 15.40 -64.92 14.67
CA THR A 129 14.57 -65.61 15.67
C THR A 129 13.48 -66.50 15.05
N THR A 130 12.80 -66.03 14.00
CA THR A 130 11.80 -66.83 13.27
C THR A 130 12.19 -66.98 11.80
N ASN A 131 12.42 -68.22 11.35
CA ASN A 131 12.74 -68.53 9.96
C ASN A 131 11.74 -69.55 9.42
N ASN A 132 10.93 -69.18 8.43
CA ASN A 132 10.00 -70.09 7.78
C ASN A 132 10.45 -70.39 6.36
N ARG A 133 10.63 -71.66 6.03
CA ARG A 133 10.98 -72.07 4.66
C ARG A 133 9.76 -71.95 3.74
N LEU A 134 9.96 -71.30 2.58
CA LEU A 134 9.01 -71.29 1.48
C LEU A 134 9.29 -72.46 0.54
N TRP A 135 8.23 -73.18 0.19
CA TRP A 135 8.24 -74.29 -0.76
C TRP A 135 7.43 -73.92 -1.99
N GLU A 136 8.01 -74.15 -3.17
CA GLU A 136 7.27 -74.08 -4.42
C GLU A 136 6.29 -75.26 -4.50
N MET A 137 4.99 -74.95 -4.42
CA MET A 137 3.89 -75.92 -4.50
C MET A 137 3.03 -75.67 -5.73
N THR A 138 2.53 -76.75 -6.34
CA THR A 138 1.57 -76.68 -7.44
C THR A 138 0.16 -76.51 -6.90
N ILE A 139 -0.48 -75.37 -7.16
CA ILE A 139 -1.84 -75.07 -6.73
C ILE A 139 -2.77 -75.18 -7.94
N ASN A 140 -3.78 -76.03 -7.84
CA ASN A 140 -4.81 -76.20 -8.86
C ASN A 140 -6.06 -75.39 -8.49
N PHE A 141 -6.59 -74.64 -9.44
CA PHE A 141 -7.79 -73.83 -9.28
C PHE A 141 -8.89 -74.41 -10.16
N GLU A 142 -10.02 -74.72 -9.55
CA GLU A 142 -11.16 -75.37 -10.20
C GLU A 142 -12.47 -74.65 -9.85
N ASP A 143 -13.47 -74.68 -10.73
CA ASP A 143 -14.83 -74.24 -10.40
C ASP A 143 -15.53 -75.25 -9.46
N LEU A 144 -16.68 -74.88 -8.90
CA LEU A 144 -17.49 -75.73 -7.99
C LEU A 144 -17.97 -77.05 -8.62
N THR A 145 -17.74 -77.26 -9.92
CA THR A 145 -18.06 -78.49 -10.66
C THR A 145 -16.81 -79.29 -11.09
N GLY A 146 -15.60 -78.80 -10.74
CA GLY A 146 -14.32 -79.44 -10.98
C GLY A 146 -13.65 -79.10 -12.33
N ASN A 147 -14.10 -78.07 -13.05
CA ASN A 147 -13.40 -77.63 -14.27
C ASN A 147 -12.23 -76.70 -13.91
N PRO A 148 -11.07 -76.77 -14.59
CA PRO A 148 -9.95 -75.87 -14.33
C PRO A 148 -10.32 -74.41 -14.60
N VAL A 149 -9.87 -73.51 -13.73
CA VAL A 149 -10.13 -72.07 -13.78
C VAL A 149 -8.80 -71.31 -13.73
N ASP A 150 -8.54 -70.45 -14.70
CA ASP A 150 -7.36 -69.57 -14.72
C ASP A 150 -7.58 -68.40 -13.74
N ALA A 151 -7.59 -68.72 -12.44
CA ALA A 151 -7.78 -67.76 -11.37
C ALA A 151 -6.51 -66.91 -11.17
N ASP A 152 -6.71 -65.62 -10.96
CA ASP A 152 -5.71 -64.75 -10.36
C ASP A 152 -5.52 -65.18 -8.91
N TRP A 153 -4.27 -65.21 -8.45
CA TRP A 153 -3.93 -65.64 -7.11
C TRP A 153 -3.04 -64.62 -6.43
N GLN A 154 -3.15 -64.55 -5.10
CA GLN A 154 -2.28 -63.77 -4.23
C GLN A 154 -1.86 -64.62 -3.03
N VAL A 155 -0.57 -64.60 -2.68
CA VAL A 155 -0.01 -65.33 -1.54
C VAL A 155 1.28 -64.65 -1.06
N LEU A 156 1.41 -64.41 0.24
CA LEU A 156 2.62 -63.83 0.86
C LEU A 156 3.13 -62.54 0.16
N GLY A 157 2.21 -61.69 -0.31
CA GLY A 157 2.52 -60.47 -1.05
C GLY A 157 2.87 -60.66 -2.54
N PHE A 158 2.93 -61.90 -3.04
CA PHE A 158 3.09 -62.20 -4.46
C PHE A 158 1.75 -62.38 -5.15
N SER A 159 1.68 -62.06 -6.44
CA SER A 159 0.51 -62.27 -7.27
C SER A 159 0.85 -62.88 -8.63
N GLY A 160 -0.17 -63.45 -9.30
CA GLY A 160 -0.08 -63.94 -10.67
C GLY A 160 -1.37 -64.59 -11.12
N THR A 161 -1.38 -65.14 -12.33
CA THR A 161 -2.55 -65.84 -12.90
C THR A 161 -2.22 -67.30 -13.16
N ALA A 162 -3.15 -68.19 -12.85
CA ALA A 162 -3.02 -69.60 -13.19
C ALA A 162 -3.06 -69.82 -14.70
N ASN A 163 -2.40 -70.89 -15.15
CA ASN A 163 -2.39 -71.29 -16.55
C ASN A 163 -2.93 -72.70 -16.69
N SER A 164 -4.02 -72.84 -17.43
CA SER A 164 -4.79 -74.09 -17.54
C SER A 164 -5.26 -74.63 -16.17
N GLY A 165 -5.64 -73.74 -15.25
CA GLY A 165 -6.12 -74.07 -13.92
C GLY A 165 -5.05 -74.44 -12.91
N SER A 166 -3.77 -74.11 -13.15
CA SER A 166 -2.68 -74.43 -12.23
C SER A 166 -1.59 -73.35 -12.19
N ALA A 167 -0.98 -73.13 -11.02
CA ALA A 167 0.18 -72.25 -10.84
C ALA A 167 1.16 -72.80 -9.80
N VAL A 168 2.42 -72.36 -9.85
CA VAL A 168 3.43 -72.66 -8.82
C VAL A 168 3.55 -71.45 -7.90
N LEU A 169 3.22 -71.65 -6.62
CA LEU A 169 3.16 -70.60 -5.62
C LEU A 169 4.19 -70.87 -4.50
N PRO A 170 4.79 -69.84 -3.90
CA PRO A 170 5.57 -70.00 -2.68
C PRO A 170 4.61 -70.20 -1.50
N VAL A 171 4.70 -71.34 -0.82
CA VAL A 171 3.89 -71.63 0.36
C VAL A 171 4.82 -71.89 1.53
N SER A 172 4.63 -71.15 2.62
CA SER A 172 5.40 -71.29 3.85
C SER A 172 5.08 -72.58 4.58
N GLU A 173 6.09 -73.24 5.13
CA GLU A 173 5.92 -74.40 6.01
C GLU A 173 5.09 -74.09 7.27
N SER A 174 5.01 -72.82 7.69
CA SER A 174 4.13 -72.34 8.77
C SER A 174 2.66 -72.16 8.33
N GLY A 175 2.36 -72.29 7.03
CA GLY A 175 1.07 -72.01 6.43
C GLY A 175 1.07 -70.69 5.65
N SER A 176 0.34 -70.62 4.55
CA SER A 176 0.15 -69.37 3.80
C SER A 176 -1.28 -69.25 3.33
N GLN A 177 -1.90 -68.11 3.57
CA GLN A 177 -3.21 -67.81 2.99
C GLN A 177 -3.03 -67.50 1.50
N ILE A 178 -3.75 -68.25 0.68
CA ILE A 178 -3.86 -68.07 -0.76
C ILE A 178 -5.25 -67.53 -1.03
N THR A 179 -5.30 -66.35 -1.64
CA THR A 179 -6.52 -65.80 -2.25
C THR A 179 -6.51 -66.19 -3.71
N ALA A 180 -7.60 -66.76 -4.22
CA ALA A 180 -7.79 -66.92 -5.65
C ALA A 180 -9.10 -66.33 -6.09
N THR A 181 -9.07 -65.61 -7.21
CA THR A 181 -10.21 -64.90 -7.78
C THR A 181 -10.30 -65.18 -9.27
N TYR A 182 -11.50 -65.35 -9.78
CA TYR A 182 -11.78 -65.41 -11.21
C TYR A 182 -12.97 -64.51 -11.51
N ALA A 183 -12.77 -63.52 -12.39
CA ALA A 183 -13.77 -62.50 -12.70
C ALA A 183 -14.36 -61.82 -11.44
N GLY A 184 -13.53 -61.52 -10.44
CA GLY A 184 -13.91 -60.87 -9.18
C GLY A 184 -14.55 -61.78 -8.12
N VAL A 185 -14.80 -63.06 -8.42
CA VAL A 185 -15.32 -64.04 -7.44
C VAL A 185 -14.17 -64.91 -6.94
N GLY A 186 -14.00 -65.04 -5.63
CA GLY A 186 -12.85 -65.73 -5.06
C GLY A 186 -13.11 -66.68 -3.91
N ALA A 187 -12.05 -67.39 -3.56
CA ALA A 187 -11.96 -68.29 -2.42
C ALA A 187 -10.63 -68.11 -1.69
N LEU A 188 -10.66 -68.29 -0.37
CA LEU A 188 -9.48 -68.29 0.49
C LEU A 188 -9.13 -69.72 0.91
N SER A 189 -7.84 -70.04 0.94
CA SER A 189 -7.35 -71.30 1.50
C SER A 189 -5.99 -71.13 2.15
N SER A 190 -5.72 -71.81 3.26
CA SER A 190 -4.45 -71.68 3.99
C SER A 190 -3.66 -73.00 4.04
N PRO A 191 -3.13 -73.50 2.91
CA PRO A 191 -2.30 -74.71 2.91
C PRO A 191 -0.96 -74.50 3.63
N THR A 192 -0.34 -75.61 4.03
CA THR A 192 1.02 -75.64 4.60
C THR A 192 2.03 -76.09 3.56
N GLY A 193 3.16 -75.39 3.51
CA GLY A 193 4.24 -75.58 2.55
C GLY A 193 4.97 -76.91 2.75
N ILE A 194 5.06 -77.71 1.69
CA ILE A 194 5.86 -78.94 1.67
C ILE A 194 6.61 -79.06 0.34
N GLN A 195 7.82 -79.62 0.37
CA GLN A 195 8.65 -79.80 -0.83
C GLN A 195 7.91 -80.59 -1.92
N GLY A 196 7.67 -79.96 -3.07
CA GLY A 196 6.98 -80.57 -4.22
C GLY A 196 5.51 -80.90 -3.98
N GLY A 197 4.87 -80.26 -3.00
CA GLY A 197 3.47 -80.47 -2.66
C GLY A 197 2.48 -79.93 -3.69
N SER A 198 1.23 -80.36 -3.58
CA SER A 198 0.10 -79.84 -4.38
C SER A 198 -1.14 -79.58 -3.54
N HIS A 199 -1.92 -78.57 -3.90
CA HIS A 199 -3.19 -78.21 -3.25
C HIS A 199 -4.25 -77.86 -4.29
N THR A 200 -5.54 -78.03 -3.98
CA THR A 200 -6.65 -77.66 -4.86
C THR A 200 -7.55 -76.65 -4.18
N MET A 201 -7.90 -75.59 -4.90
CA MET A 201 -8.82 -74.52 -4.48
C MET A 201 -10.03 -74.47 -5.40
N GLN A 202 -11.22 -74.35 -4.81
CA GLN A 202 -12.48 -74.25 -5.53
C GLN A 202 -12.90 -72.77 -5.59
N VAL A 203 -12.90 -72.17 -6.77
CA VAL A 203 -13.26 -70.77 -7.03
C VAL A 203 -14.72 -70.70 -7.49
N PRO A 204 -15.64 -70.09 -6.72
CA PRO A 204 -17.05 -69.99 -7.11
C PRO A 204 -17.24 -69.17 -8.40
N ILE A 205 -18.29 -69.47 -9.16
CA ILE A 205 -18.78 -68.62 -10.27
C ILE A 205 -20.14 -68.08 -9.86
N MET A 206 -20.43 -66.80 -10.14
CA MET A 206 -21.73 -66.19 -9.82
C MET A 206 -22.89 -67.01 -10.41
N PRO A 207 -23.82 -67.52 -9.58
CA PRO A 207 -24.94 -68.30 -10.06
C PRO A 207 -26.01 -67.44 -10.73
N GLN A 208 -26.60 -67.97 -11.81
CA GLN A 208 -27.68 -67.33 -12.57
C GLN A 208 -29.08 -67.48 -11.92
N GLY A 209 -29.16 -68.00 -10.69
CA GLY A 209 -30.39 -68.23 -9.93
C GLY A 209 -30.12 -68.16 -8.43
N ASP A 210 -30.95 -68.81 -7.59
CA ASP A 210 -30.74 -68.83 -6.14
C ASP A 210 -29.35 -69.39 -5.77
N TRP A 211 -28.68 -68.70 -4.84
CA TRP A 211 -27.35 -69.03 -4.35
C TRP A 211 -27.40 -69.45 -2.89
N ALA A 212 -27.18 -70.74 -2.62
CA ALA A 212 -27.01 -71.24 -1.25
C ALA A 212 -25.53 -71.54 -0.99
N LEU A 213 -24.90 -70.81 -0.07
CA LEU A 213 -23.53 -71.09 0.37
C LEU A 213 -23.54 -72.36 1.22
N GLY A 214 -22.62 -73.28 0.94
CA GLY A 214 -22.50 -74.54 1.68
C GLY A 214 -21.98 -74.30 3.10
N ALA A 215 -22.45 -75.07 4.08
CA ALA A 215 -21.92 -74.97 5.45
C ALA A 215 -20.40 -75.16 5.46
N GLY A 216 -19.67 -74.25 6.11
CA GLY A 216 -18.20 -74.26 6.16
C GLY A 216 -17.50 -73.59 4.98
N SER A 217 -18.22 -73.04 3.99
CA SER A 217 -17.61 -72.28 2.90
C SER A 217 -17.36 -70.82 3.30
N VAL A 218 -16.19 -70.30 2.94
CA VAL A 218 -15.89 -68.86 2.97
C VAL A 218 -15.78 -68.39 1.52
N VAL A 219 -16.67 -67.50 1.12
CA VAL A 219 -16.67 -66.88 -0.21
C VAL A 219 -16.30 -65.43 -0.08
N VAL A 220 -15.38 -64.97 -0.93
CA VAL A 220 -14.98 -63.55 -1.00
C VAL A 220 -15.33 -63.03 -2.38
N LEU A 221 -16.05 -61.92 -2.44
CA LEU A 221 -16.24 -61.15 -3.66
C LEU A 221 -15.29 -59.96 -3.60
N GLY A 222 -14.33 -59.92 -4.53
CA GLY A 222 -13.47 -58.78 -4.77
C GLY A 222 -14.02 -57.89 -5.89
N PRO A 223 -13.34 -56.78 -6.23
CA PRO A 223 -13.73 -55.94 -7.35
C PRO A 223 -13.76 -56.72 -8.67
N THR A 224 -14.74 -56.43 -9.51
CA THR A 224 -14.79 -56.90 -10.91
C THR A 224 -13.79 -56.12 -11.76
N GLU A 225 -13.36 -56.69 -12.90
CA GLU A 225 -12.38 -56.03 -13.80
C GLU A 225 -12.84 -54.65 -14.30
N ASP A 226 -14.15 -54.43 -14.43
CA ASP A 226 -14.74 -53.19 -14.91
C ASP A 226 -15.29 -52.30 -13.78
N GLY A 227 -15.13 -52.72 -12.52
CA GLY A 227 -15.66 -52.03 -11.34
C GLY A 227 -17.17 -52.07 -11.18
N SER A 228 -17.89 -52.87 -12.00
CA SER A 228 -19.34 -53.05 -11.87
C SER A 228 -19.70 -53.95 -10.67
N PRO A 229 -20.92 -53.82 -10.10
CA PRO A 229 -21.38 -54.74 -9.06
C PRO A 229 -21.43 -56.19 -9.54
N HIS A 230 -21.08 -57.13 -8.64
CA HIS A 230 -21.46 -58.53 -8.81
C HIS A 230 -22.98 -58.65 -8.87
N THR A 231 -23.51 -59.49 -9.75
CA THR A 231 -24.95 -59.73 -9.85
C THR A 231 -25.29 -61.20 -9.61
N ALA A 232 -26.10 -61.48 -8.59
CA ALA A 232 -26.64 -62.83 -8.38
C ALA A 232 -28.03 -62.94 -9.03
N GLY A 233 -28.40 -64.10 -9.59
CA GLY A 233 -29.66 -64.24 -10.33
C GLY A 233 -30.92 -64.51 -9.49
N GLY A 234 -30.80 -64.58 -8.17
CA GLY A 234 -31.90 -64.95 -7.26
C GLY A 234 -31.57 -64.70 -5.79
N ASN A 235 -32.24 -65.41 -4.88
CA ASN A 235 -32.01 -65.26 -3.44
C ASN A 235 -30.63 -65.75 -3.05
N ILE A 236 -30.01 -65.09 -2.07
CA ILE A 236 -28.76 -65.55 -1.46
C ILE A 236 -29.07 -66.12 -0.08
N THR A 237 -28.60 -67.32 0.22
CA THR A 237 -28.73 -67.93 1.54
C THR A 237 -27.35 -68.26 2.08
N ILE A 238 -26.95 -67.58 3.15
CA ILE A 238 -25.75 -67.89 3.91
C ILE A 238 -26.15 -68.91 4.97
N ALA A 239 -25.70 -70.15 4.80
CA ALA A 239 -25.97 -71.23 5.75
C ALA A 239 -25.18 -71.03 7.06
N SER A 240 -25.54 -71.77 8.11
CA SER A 240 -24.78 -71.77 9.37
C SER A 240 -23.31 -72.16 9.13
N ASN A 241 -22.39 -71.39 9.72
CA ASN A 241 -20.93 -71.51 9.55
C ASN A 241 -20.44 -71.31 8.10
N ALA A 242 -21.24 -70.68 7.24
CA ALA A 242 -20.78 -70.16 5.96
C ALA A 242 -20.57 -68.65 6.09
N GLN A 243 -19.62 -68.11 5.32
CA GLN A 243 -19.28 -66.70 5.32
C GLN A 243 -19.28 -66.16 3.89
N LEU A 244 -19.90 -64.99 3.70
CA LEU A 244 -19.79 -64.18 2.49
C LEU A 244 -19.14 -62.86 2.85
N ILE A 245 -17.99 -62.54 2.25
CA ILE A 245 -17.27 -61.30 2.45
C ILE A 245 -17.29 -60.51 1.14
N LEU A 246 -17.74 -59.26 1.19
CA LEU A 246 -17.56 -58.29 0.11
C LEU A 246 -16.31 -57.47 0.43
N GLN A 247 -15.36 -57.37 -0.48
CA GLN A 247 -14.11 -56.64 -0.25
C GLN A 247 -13.86 -55.69 -1.41
N HIS A 248 -13.95 -54.38 -1.15
CA HIS A 248 -13.83 -53.30 -2.14
C HIS A 248 -14.71 -53.51 -3.38
N THR A 249 -15.92 -54.05 -3.19
CA THR A 249 -16.84 -54.36 -4.29
C THR A 249 -18.29 -54.12 -3.90
N SER A 250 -19.15 -54.14 -4.91
CA SER A 250 -20.60 -54.15 -4.74
C SER A 250 -21.20 -55.50 -5.12
N LEU A 251 -22.30 -55.89 -4.46
CA LEU A 251 -23.14 -57.04 -4.82
C LEU A 251 -24.60 -56.62 -4.94
N GLU A 252 -25.22 -56.92 -6.07
CA GLU A 252 -26.62 -56.62 -6.39
C GLU A 252 -27.42 -57.92 -6.59
N ILE A 253 -28.61 -57.96 -6.00
CA ILE A 253 -29.60 -59.01 -6.21
C ILE A 253 -30.88 -58.42 -6.83
N PRO A 254 -31.72 -59.22 -7.51
CA PRO A 254 -32.96 -58.73 -8.11
C PRO A 254 -33.90 -58.18 -7.03
N GLU A 255 -34.69 -57.14 -7.34
CA GLU A 255 -35.64 -56.51 -6.39
C GLU A 255 -36.64 -57.48 -5.71
N THR A 256 -36.90 -58.64 -6.31
CA THR A 256 -37.80 -59.66 -5.73
C THR A 256 -37.09 -60.69 -4.86
N ALA A 257 -35.77 -60.62 -4.75
CA ALA A 257 -34.92 -61.54 -4.01
C ALA A 257 -34.47 -60.90 -2.69
N SER A 258 -34.04 -61.74 -1.75
CA SER A 258 -33.43 -61.30 -0.50
C SER A 258 -32.17 -62.09 -0.18
N LEU A 259 -31.27 -61.49 0.59
CA LEU A 259 -30.16 -62.17 1.23
C LEU A 259 -30.59 -62.63 2.62
N THR A 260 -30.60 -63.93 2.85
CA THR A 260 -30.91 -64.51 4.17
C THR A 260 -29.63 -64.97 4.86
N VAL A 261 -29.32 -64.37 6.00
CA VAL A 261 -28.25 -64.82 6.91
C VAL A 261 -28.88 -65.74 7.95
N ASN A 262 -28.61 -67.04 7.88
CA ASN A 262 -29.07 -67.98 8.91
C ASN A 262 -28.25 -67.84 10.19
N THR A 263 -28.72 -68.44 11.28
CA THR A 263 -28.00 -68.46 12.56
C THR A 263 -26.57 -69.01 12.39
N LEU A 264 -25.57 -68.29 12.93
CA LEU A 264 -24.12 -68.55 12.75
C LEU A 264 -23.62 -68.41 11.31
N GLY A 265 -24.44 -67.93 10.38
CA GLY A 265 -23.97 -67.47 9.07
C GLY A 265 -23.39 -66.08 9.21
N ASP A 266 -22.39 -65.78 8.40
CA ASP A 266 -21.61 -64.55 8.51
C ASP A 266 -21.67 -63.77 7.18
N PHE A 267 -22.03 -62.49 7.27
CA PHE A 267 -22.05 -61.57 6.13
C PHE A 267 -21.23 -60.33 6.48
N GLU A 268 -20.14 -60.15 5.76
CA GLU A 268 -19.16 -59.10 6.02
C GLU A 268 -18.90 -58.25 4.80
N GLY A 269 -18.50 -57.01 5.07
CA GLY A 269 -18.14 -56.06 4.04
C GLY A 269 -16.95 -55.23 4.46
N ILE A 270 -15.96 -55.07 3.59
CA ILE A 270 -14.80 -54.19 3.76
C ILE A 270 -14.84 -53.20 2.60
N ASP A 271 -15.12 -51.93 2.90
CA ASP A 271 -15.34 -50.86 1.92
C ASP A 271 -16.26 -51.29 0.76
N SER A 272 -17.46 -51.76 1.12
CA SER A 272 -18.31 -52.51 0.18
C SER A 272 -19.78 -52.09 0.24
N GLN A 273 -20.53 -52.44 -0.80
CA GLN A 273 -21.95 -52.12 -0.90
C GLN A 273 -22.77 -53.35 -1.28
N PHE A 274 -23.96 -53.47 -0.70
CA PHE A 274 -24.95 -54.47 -1.06
C PHE A 274 -26.23 -53.79 -1.51
N TYR A 275 -26.80 -54.22 -2.64
CA TYR A 275 -28.06 -53.73 -3.18
C TYR A 275 -29.11 -54.84 -3.11
N GLY A 276 -30.09 -54.66 -2.22
CA GLY A 276 -31.15 -55.62 -1.95
C GLY A 276 -31.48 -55.75 -0.46
N ASP A 277 -32.56 -56.47 -0.17
CA ASP A 277 -33.05 -56.64 1.19
C ASP A 277 -32.30 -57.76 1.93
N VAL A 278 -32.02 -57.54 3.21
CA VAL A 278 -31.33 -58.49 4.10
C VAL A 278 -32.27 -58.98 5.19
N ILE A 279 -32.39 -60.30 5.33
CA ILE A 279 -33.08 -60.96 6.43
C ILE A 279 -32.04 -61.68 7.28
N SER A 280 -31.75 -61.15 8.47
CA SER A 280 -30.73 -61.72 9.36
C SER A 280 -31.32 -62.43 10.57
N HIS A 281 -30.80 -63.64 10.82
CA HIS A 281 -31.01 -64.43 12.03
C HIS A 281 -29.70 -64.65 12.81
N SER A 282 -28.65 -63.87 12.48
CA SER A 282 -27.29 -64.02 12.98
C SER A 282 -26.82 -62.75 13.68
N ASP A 283 -26.00 -62.94 14.71
CA ASP A 283 -25.21 -61.90 15.38
C ASP A 283 -23.89 -61.61 14.66
N LEU A 284 -23.49 -62.47 13.71
CA LEU A 284 -22.28 -62.34 12.88
C LEU A 284 -22.51 -61.55 11.59
N PHE A 285 -23.29 -60.47 11.64
CA PHE A 285 -23.58 -59.67 10.45
C PHE A 285 -22.92 -58.31 10.61
N SER A 286 -21.79 -58.07 9.93
CA SER A 286 -20.99 -56.86 10.13
C SER A 286 -20.50 -56.72 11.58
N ASP A 287 -20.06 -57.83 12.17
CA ASP A 287 -19.63 -57.91 13.58
C ASP A 287 -18.13 -57.67 13.78
N SER A 288 -17.36 -57.59 12.69
CA SER A 288 -15.93 -57.22 12.75
C SER A 288 -15.72 -55.71 12.86
N MET A 289 -14.70 -55.28 13.62
CA MET A 289 -14.29 -53.86 13.62
C MET A 289 -13.75 -53.39 12.27
N SER A 290 -13.26 -54.31 11.43
CA SER A 290 -12.78 -54.02 10.08
C SER A 290 -13.91 -53.95 9.05
N SER A 291 -15.16 -54.22 9.46
CA SER A 291 -16.30 -54.06 8.57
C SER A 291 -16.43 -52.60 8.15
N ASN A 292 -16.94 -52.38 6.96
CA ASN A 292 -17.45 -51.12 6.42
C ASN A 292 -18.39 -51.48 5.26
N LEU A 293 -19.68 -51.60 5.58
CA LEU A 293 -20.69 -52.15 4.69
C LEU A 293 -21.86 -51.20 4.57
N THR A 294 -22.18 -50.83 3.33
CA THR A 294 -23.40 -50.07 3.03
C THR A 294 -24.46 -50.99 2.43
N ILE A 295 -25.62 -51.09 3.09
CA ILE A 295 -26.80 -51.79 2.60
C ILE A 295 -27.77 -50.78 1.96
N ASN A 296 -27.97 -50.92 0.66
CA ASN A 296 -28.98 -50.23 -0.13
C ASN A 296 -30.21 -51.14 -0.27
N GLY A 297 -30.97 -51.27 0.82
CA GLY A 297 -32.17 -52.09 0.92
C GLY A 297 -32.65 -52.20 2.36
N ASP A 298 -33.78 -52.87 2.57
CA ASP A 298 -34.37 -53.04 3.90
C ASP A 298 -33.62 -54.12 4.68
N VAL A 299 -33.47 -53.92 6.00
CA VAL A 299 -32.81 -54.88 6.87
C VAL A 299 -33.77 -55.33 7.97
N LEU A 300 -34.08 -56.62 7.96
CA LEU A 300 -34.99 -57.25 8.88
C LEU A 300 -34.25 -58.25 9.78
N TRP A 301 -34.20 -57.95 11.08
CA TRP A 301 -33.80 -58.92 12.11
C TRP A 301 -35.04 -59.63 12.65
N THR A 302 -35.28 -60.86 12.16
CA THR A 302 -36.45 -61.68 12.53
C THR A 302 -36.24 -62.50 13.80
N SER A 303 -34.99 -62.71 14.23
CA SER A 303 -34.69 -63.37 15.51
C SER A 303 -33.28 -63.04 15.98
N CYS A 304 -33.13 -62.65 17.25
CA CYS A 304 -31.84 -62.41 17.89
C CYS A 304 -31.65 -63.42 19.02
N GLN A 305 -30.55 -64.19 18.99
CA GLN A 305 -30.23 -65.16 20.03
C GLN A 305 -29.62 -64.48 21.28
N SER A 306 -28.99 -63.33 21.07
CA SER A 306 -28.34 -62.46 22.06
C SER A 306 -28.44 -61.00 21.63
N ASP A 307 -28.00 -60.09 22.49
CA ASP A 307 -27.75 -58.69 22.10
C ASP A 307 -26.65 -58.69 21.02
N ILE A 308 -26.89 -57.98 19.91
CA ILE A 308 -26.03 -57.95 18.72
C ILE A 308 -25.20 -56.65 18.73
N THR A 309 -23.90 -56.74 18.45
CA THR A 309 -23.00 -55.59 18.32
C THR A 309 -22.33 -55.61 16.96
N LEU A 310 -22.56 -54.59 16.16
CA LEU A 310 -22.09 -54.44 14.79
C LEU A 310 -21.20 -53.21 14.66
N TYR A 311 -20.44 -53.12 13.57
CA TYR A 311 -19.51 -52.02 13.31
C TYR A 311 -19.61 -51.53 11.86
N HIS A 312 -19.51 -50.22 11.67
CA HIS A 312 -19.46 -49.52 10.37
C HIS A 312 -20.52 -49.98 9.36
N LEU A 313 -21.72 -50.28 9.86
CA LEU A 313 -22.85 -50.70 9.05
C LEU A 313 -23.73 -49.48 8.75
N HIS A 314 -23.87 -49.18 7.47
CA HIS A 314 -24.68 -48.07 6.97
C HIS A 314 -25.89 -48.62 6.21
N ILE A 315 -27.11 -48.33 6.67
CA ILE A 315 -28.35 -48.85 6.07
C ILE A 315 -29.16 -47.69 5.51
N VAL A 316 -29.36 -47.70 4.19
CA VAL A 316 -30.09 -46.66 3.47
C VAL A 316 -31.60 -46.95 3.41
N GLY A 317 -32.02 -48.21 3.61
CA GLY A 317 -33.43 -48.63 3.66
C GLY A 317 -34.06 -48.64 5.06
N ASP A 318 -35.23 -49.28 5.17
CA ASP A 318 -35.96 -49.42 6.44
C ASP A 318 -35.36 -50.56 7.29
N VAL A 319 -35.17 -50.29 8.57
CA VAL A 319 -34.72 -51.27 9.56
C VAL A 319 -35.90 -51.77 10.37
N GLN A 320 -36.07 -53.09 10.46
CA GLN A 320 -37.09 -53.70 11.30
C GLN A 320 -36.48 -54.73 12.25
N LEU A 321 -36.80 -54.63 13.55
CA LEU A 321 -36.40 -55.60 14.58
C LEU A 321 -37.63 -56.31 15.15
N ASP A 322 -37.63 -57.66 15.18
CA ASP A 322 -38.67 -58.44 15.85
C ASP A 322 -38.54 -58.36 17.38
N ASN A 323 -39.53 -58.88 18.11
CA ASN A 323 -39.64 -58.78 19.56
C ASN A 323 -38.36 -59.25 20.28
N SER A 324 -37.93 -58.49 21.28
CA SER A 324 -36.74 -58.76 22.11
C SER A 324 -35.37 -58.69 21.42
N CYS A 325 -35.29 -58.31 20.14
CA CYS A 325 -34.02 -58.06 19.46
C CYS A 325 -33.35 -56.77 19.95
N LYS A 326 -32.08 -56.83 20.35
CA LYS A 326 -31.29 -55.63 20.64
C LYS A 326 -30.08 -55.59 19.75
N VAL A 327 -29.93 -54.49 19.00
CA VAL A 327 -28.82 -54.28 18.08
C VAL A 327 -28.16 -52.94 18.42
N THR A 328 -26.85 -52.97 18.56
CA THR A 328 -26.01 -51.78 18.67
C THR A 328 -25.09 -51.74 17.46
N ILE A 329 -25.09 -50.64 16.72
CA ILE A 329 -24.16 -50.41 15.60
C ILE A 329 -23.19 -49.32 16.00
N ASN A 330 -21.90 -49.65 16.06
CA ASN A 330 -20.84 -48.68 16.31
C ASN A 330 -20.37 -48.06 14.99
N SER A 331 -20.19 -46.74 14.95
CA SER A 331 -19.78 -45.98 13.76
C SER A 331 -20.66 -46.24 12.52
N GLY A 332 -21.97 -46.37 12.71
CA GLY A 332 -22.92 -46.69 11.63
C GLY A 332 -23.99 -45.63 11.43
N SER A 333 -24.91 -45.88 10.50
CA SER A 333 -26.05 -45.00 10.24
C SER A 333 -27.27 -45.77 9.74
N VAL A 334 -28.48 -45.30 10.08
CA VAL A 334 -29.74 -45.89 9.62
C VAL A 334 -30.75 -44.79 9.28
N SER A 335 -31.63 -45.06 8.32
CA SER A 335 -32.69 -44.13 7.90
C SER A 335 -33.94 -44.22 8.80
N ASN A 336 -34.78 -45.24 8.62
CA ASN A 336 -36.00 -45.45 9.38
C ASN A 336 -35.90 -46.74 10.19
N VAL A 337 -36.47 -46.76 11.39
CA VAL A 337 -36.39 -47.92 12.28
C VAL A 337 -37.76 -48.23 12.87
N THR A 338 -38.18 -49.48 12.76
CA THR A 338 -39.37 -50.02 13.42
C THR A 338 -38.98 -51.16 14.34
N VAL A 339 -39.38 -51.08 15.61
CA VAL A 339 -38.99 -52.06 16.65
C VAL A 339 -40.20 -52.80 17.21
N GLY A 340 -40.06 -54.12 17.41
CA GLY A 340 -41.01 -54.97 18.11
C GLY A 340 -41.03 -54.74 19.63
N VAL A 341 -41.90 -55.47 20.34
CA VAL A 341 -42.02 -55.37 21.79
C VAL A 341 -40.74 -55.85 22.47
N GLY A 342 -40.13 -54.99 23.28
CA GLY A 342 -38.89 -55.27 24.01
C GLY A 342 -37.62 -55.23 23.13
N ALA A 343 -37.74 -54.80 21.87
CA ALA A 343 -36.60 -54.61 20.98
C ALA A 343 -36.03 -53.19 21.06
N SER A 344 -34.75 -53.03 20.73
CA SER A 344 -34.07 -51.73 20.66
C SER A 344 -32.96 -51.70 19.63
N LEU A 345 -32.84 -50.58 18.91
CA LEU A 345 -31.68 -50.26 18.09
C LEU A 345 -30.94 -49.06 18.70
N GLU A 346 -29.63 -49.15 18.82
CA GLU A 346 -28.75 -48.03 19.19
C GLU A 346 -27.67 -47.83 18.14
N ILE A 347 -27.44 -46.59 17.72
CA ILE A 347 -26.29 -46.17 16.92
C ILE A 347 -25.33 -45.43 17.84
N VAL A 348 -24.08 -45.89 17.92
CA VAL A 348 -23.04 -45.30 18.76
C VAL A 348 -21.93 -44.80 17.85
N ASN A 349 -21.75 -43.49 17.77
CA ASN A 349 -20.71 -42.90 16.93
C ASN A 349 -19.60 -42.32 17.81
N THR A 350 -18.39 -42.27 17.25
CA THR A 350 -17.18 -41.87 17.98
C THR A 350 -16.54 -40.66 17.32
N LEU A 351 -16.18 -39.69 18.15
CA LEU A 351 -15.29 -38.61 17.77
C LEU A 351 -13.87 -38.99 18.17
N HIS A 352 -12.96 -38.94 17.21
CA HIS A 352 -11.52 -39.04 17.40
C HIS A 352 -10.91 -37.65 17.23
N VAL A 353 -10.12 -37.23 18.21
CA VAL A 353 -9.45 -35.93 18.22
C VAL A 353 -7.96 -36.15 18.36
N SER A 354 -7.18 -35.51 17.52
CA SER A 354 -5.75 -35.30 17.75
C SER A 354 -5.47 -33.83 18.07
N VAL A 355 -4.49 -33.56 18.92
CA VAL A 355 -4.01 -32.21 19.25
C VAL A 355 -2.53 -32.14 18.97
N VAL A 356 -2.13 -31.18 18.14
CA VAL A 356 -0.75 -31.02 17.69
C VAL A 356 -0.20 -29.62 17.96
N ASP A 357 1.10 -29.55 18.24
CA ASP A 357 1.90 -28.33 18.37
C ASP A 357 3.00 -28.39 17.32
N LYS A 358 2.89 -27.60 16.24
CA LYS A 358 3.84 -27.61 15.11
C LYS A 358 4.07 -29.00 14.51
N GLY A 359 3.05 -29.85 14.56
CA GLY A 359 3.08 -31.24 14.07
C GLY A 359 3.41 -32.29 15.14
N ASP A 360 3.92 -31.88 16.30
CA ASP A 360 4.20 -32.80 17.40
C ASP A 360 2.95 -33.07 18.24
N ALA A 361 2.81 -34.32 18.70
CA ALA A 361 1.69 -34.75 19.53
C ALA A 361 1.65 -34.03 20.90
N VAL A 362 0.49 -33.47 21.25
CA VAL A 362 0.28 -32.78 22.52
C VAL A 362 -0.37 -33.70 23.55
N GLN A 363 0.40 -34.19 24.51
CA GLN A 363 -0.12 -34.96 25.64
C GLN A 363 -0.79 -34.07 26.71
N GLY A 364 -1.97 -34.49 27.17
CA GLY A 364 -2.66 -33.85 28.29
C GLY A 364 -3.53 -32.64 27.94
N ALA A 365 -3.75 -32.35 26.66
CA ALA A 365 -4.80 -31.41 26.24
C ALA A 365 -6.17 -31.95 26.65
N THR A 366 -7.07 -31.08 27.10
CA THR A 366 -8.41 -31.46 27.58
C THR A 366 -9.44 -31.23 26.48
N VAL A 367 -10.14 -32.29 26.08
CA VAL A 367 -11.24 -32.25 25.12
C VAL A 367 -12.56 -32.43 25.86
N THR A 368 -13.42 -31.42 25.85
CA THR A 368 -14.73 -31.41 26.52
C THR A 368 -15.86 -31.53 25.52
N ILE A 369 -16.75 -32.50 25.75
CA ILE A 369 -17.90 -32.81 24.89
C ILE A 369 -19.13 -32.93 25.79
N ASP A 370 -20.11 -32.04 25.60
CA ASP A 370 -21.34 -31.98 26.40
C ASP A 370 -21.08 -31.99 27.94
N GLY A 371 -20.05 -31.25 28.38
CA GLY A 371 -19.67 -31.13 29.79
C GLY A 371 -18.89 -32.31 30.38
N GLN A 372 -18.53 -33.32 29.58
CA GLN A 372 -17.59 -34.37 29.97
C GLN A 372 -16.23 -34.18 29.29
N SER A 373 -15.16 -34.26 30.07
CA SER A 373 -13.80 -34.03 29.57
C SER A 373 -12.99 -35.33 29.50
N VAL A 374 -12.19 -35.46 28.45
CA VAL A 374 -11.18 -36.50 28.23
C VAL A 374 -9.85 -35.81 27.96
N SER A 375 -8.74 -36.40 28.38
CA SER A 375 -7.40 -35.85 28.10
C SER A 375 -6.72 -36.63 26.97
N THR A 376 -5.93 -35.95 26.16
CA THR A 376 -5.10 -36.59 25.13
C THR A 376 -3.99 -37.44 25.74
N ASP A 377 -3.69 -38.57 25.11
CA ASP A 377 -2.63 -39.49 25.51
C ASP A 377 -1.24 -39.06 24.97
N SER A 378 -0.25 -39.96 25.03
CA SER A 378 1.11 -39.67 24.55
C SER A 378 1.22 -39.44 23.03
N ASN A 379 0.23 -39.88 22.27
CA ASN A 379 0.15 -39.67 20.82
C ASN A 379 -0.66 -38.41 20.49
N GLY A 380 -1.09 -37.65 21.51
CA GLY A 380 -1.91 -36.46 21.32
C GLY A 380 -3.36 -36.78 20.99
N GLU A 381 -3.81 -38.01 21.22
CA GLU A 381 -5.13 -38.49 20.82
C GLU A 381 -6.11 -38.59 21.99
N ALA A 382 -7.36 -38.21 21.75
CA ALA A 382 -8.49 -38.42 22.64
C ALA A 382 -9.70 -38.88 21.83
N SER A 383 -10.52 -39.77 22.39
CA SER A 383 -11.75 -40.21 21.74
C SER A 383 -12.94 -40.25 22.70
N LYS A 384 -14.13 -40.06 22.13
CA LYS A 384 -15.39 -40.13 22.88
C LYS A 384 -16.50 -40.70 22.01
N SER A 385 -17.13 -41.76 22.49
CA SER A 385 -18.33 -42.32 21.88
C SER A 385 -19.59 -41.79 22.56
N THR A 386 -20.64 -41.59 21.76
CA THR A 386 -21.97 -41.20 22.24
C THR A 386 -23.05 -41.93 21.45
N THR A 387 -24.22 -42.15 22.07
CA THR A 387 -25.38 -42.70 21.38
C THR A 387 -25.98 -41.61 20.50
N ALA A 388 -25.83 -41.75 19.18
CA ALA A 388 -26.34 -40.83 18.18
C ALA A 388 -27.86 -40.96 17.99
N LEU A 389 -28.34 -42.21 17.98
CA LEU A 389 -29.72 -42.58 17.78
C LEU A 389 -30.07 -43.77 18.68
N ARG A 390 -31.23 -43.72 19.33
CA ARG A 390 -31.83 -44.85 20.01
C ARG A 390 -33.29 -44.98 19.63
N VAL A 391 -33.71 -46.18 19.26
CA VAL A 391 -35.10 -46.51 18.94
C VAL A 391 -35.54 -47.71 19.76
N ASP A 392 -36.54 -47.53 20.62
CA ASP A 392 -37.13 -48.60 21.41
C ASP A 392 -38.66 -48.44 21.52
N SER A 393 -39.33 -49.28 22.30
CA SER A 393 -40.79 -49.23 22.49
C SER A 393 -41.34 -47.91 23.07
N SER A 394 -40.48 -47.01 23.56
CA SER A 394 -40.83 -45.67 24.04
C SER A 394 -40.74 -44.58 22.96
N GLY A 395 -40.12 -44.87 21.81
CA GLY A 395 -39.96 -43.96 20.68
C GLY A 395 -38.52 -43.84 20.19
N THR A 396 -38.29 -42.83 19.35
CA THR A 396 -36.98 -42.48 18.78
C THR A 396 -36.37 -41.29 19.51
N ILE A 397 -35.13 -41.42 19.94
CA ILE A 397 -34.31 -40.35 20.53
C ILE A 397 -33.09 -40.15 19.64
N ALA A 398 -32.88 -38.93 19.14
CA ALA A 398 -31.70 -38.55 18.37
C ALA A 398 -30.97 -37.42 19.11
N THR A 399 -29.64 -37.49 19.16
CA THR A 399 -28.81 -36.53 19.90
C THR A 399 -28.50 -35.28 19.08
N GLY A 400 -28.03 -35.43 17.83
CA GLY A 400 -27.77 -34.31 16.92
C GLY A 400 -26.39 -33.67 17.13
N LEU A 401 -26.32 -32.34 17.04
CA LEU A 401 -25.07 -31.57 17.15
C LEU A 401 -24.60 -31.45 18.61
N MET A 402 -23.33 -31.78 18.86
CA MET A 402 -22.62 -31.53 20.10
C MET A 402 -21.51 -30.49 19.89
N GLN A 403 -21.28 -29.63 20.89
CA GLN A 403 -20.11 -28.75 20.92
C GLN A 403 -18.93 -29.49 21.52
N VAL A 404 -17.77 -29.36 20.87
CA VAL A 404 -16.49 -29.92 21.29
C VAL A 404 -15.54 -28.76 21.56
N GLU A 405 -14.95 -28.74 22.75
CA GLU A 405 -13.97 -27.73 23.16
C GLU A 405 -12.63 -28.41 23.45
N MET A 406 -11.57 -27.95 22.80
CA MET A 406 -10.20 -28.30 23.13
C MET A 406 -9.59 -27.20 23.99
N GLN A 407 -8.94 -27.58 25.08
CA GLN A 407 -8.17 -26.68 25.93
C GLN A 407 -6.78 -27.26 26.21
N TRP A 408 -5.74 -26.47 25.94
CA TRP A 408 -4.37 -26.76 26.35
C TRP A 408 -3.73 -25.51 26.97
N GLY A 409 -3.58 -25.51 28.30
CA GLY A 409 -3.15 -24.32 29.04
C GLY A 409 -4.15 -23.16 28.86
N GLN A 410 -3.70 -22.09 28.21
CA GLN A 410 -4.53 -20.91 27.86
C GLN A 410 -5.10 -20.98 26.44
N ILE A 411 -4.70 -21.97 25.64
CA ILE A 411 -5.18 -22.16 24.26
C ILE A 411 -6.53 -22.87 24.33
N THR A 412 -7.51 -22.31 23.63
CA THR A 412 -8.86 -22.88 23.52
C THR A 412 -9.33 -22.83 22.08
N ASP A 413 -9.92 -23.93 21.60
CA ASP A 413 -10.55 -24.01 20.28
C ASP A 413 -11.87 -24.79 20.34
N LEU A 414 -12.78 -24.51 19.40
CA LEU A 414 -14.15 -24.99 19.40
C LEU A 414 -14.54 -25.55 18.02
N MET A 415 -15.20 -26.71 18.04
CA MET A 415 -15.90 -27.22 16.86
C MET A 415 -17.28 -27.77 17.22
N ALA A 416 -18.10 -28.02 16.20
CA ALA A 416 -19.36 -28.74 16.34
C ALA A 416 -19.24 -30.10 15.66
N TRP A 417 -19.70 -31.14 16.36
CA TRP A 417 -19.75 -32.51 15.84
C TRP A 417 -21.21 -32.95 15.69
N ASP A 418 -21.61 -33.32 14.47
CA ASP A 418 -22.90 -33.98 14.23
C ASP A 418 -22.77 -35.46 14.59
N THR A 419 -23.42 -35.87 15.68
CA THR A 419 -23.31 -37.23 16.19
C THR A 419 -23.91 -38.27 15.25
N SER A 420 -24.64 -37.90 14.19
CA SER A 420 -25.16 -38.84 13.19
C SER A 420 -24.08 -39.60 12.41
N SER A 421 -22.83 -39.15 12.46
CA SER A 421 -21.66 -39.89 11.97
C SER A 421 -20.48 -39.82 12.94
N SER A 422 -19.58 -40.81 12.88
CA SER A 422 -18.26 -40.68 13.50
C SER A 422 -17.44 -39.59 12.79
N MET A 423 -16.48 -38.98 13.49
CA MET A 423 -15.66 -37.88 12.95
C MET A 423 -14.23 -37.98 13.46
N GLU A 424 -13.27 -37.60 12.61
CA GLU A 424 -11.89 -37.34 13.02
C GLU A 424 -11.61 -35.84 12.91
N HIS A 425 -10.86 -35.28 13.85
CA HIS A 425 -10.48 -33.88 13.84
C HIS A 425 -9.11 -33.64 14.48
N THR A 426 -8.35 -32.71 13.93
CA THR A 426 -7.08 -32.27 14.50
C THR A 426 -7.18 -30.82 14.95
N PHE A 427 -7.00 -30.57 16.24
CA PHE A 427 -6.81 -29.22 16.75
C PHE A 427 -5.35 -28.81 16.68
N ILE A 428 -5.11 -27.61 16.20
CA ILE A 428 -3.77 -27.01 16.11
C ILE A 428 -3.59 -26.05 17.29
N ALA A 429 -2.64 -26.36 18.17
CA ALA A 429 -2.36 -25.59 19.38
C ALA A 429 -0.90 -25.14 19.42
N SER A 430 -0.37 -24.66 18.29
CA SER A 430 1.06 -24.38 18.14
C SER A 430 1.58 -23.32 19.10
N THR A 431 2.69 -23.59 19.78
CA THR A 431 3.33 -22.67 20.74
C THR A 431 4.66 -22.16 20.24
N ILE A 432 4.98 -20.92 20.61
CA ILE A 432 6.29 -20.29 20.42
C ILE A 432 6.92 -20.11 21.80
N ASP A 433 8.13 -20.62 21.97
CA ASP A 433 8.92 -20.39 23.16
C ASP A 433 9.36 -18.92 23.22
N GLY A 434 9.15 -18.27 24.37
CA GLY A 434 9.70 -16.92 24.60
C GLY A 434 11.17 -16.95 25.00
N GLY A 435 11.71 -15.77 25.27
CA GLY A 435 13.14 -15.55 25.49
C GLY A 435 13.81 -14.98 24.24
N THR A 436 15.09 -15.25 24.06
CA THR A 436 15.86 -14.78 22.90
C THR A 436 15.97 -15.91 21.89
N LEU A 437 15.64 -15.64 20.63
CA LEU A 437 15.84 -16.60 19.54
C LEU A 437 17.31 -16.97 19.43
N ASP A 438 17.57 -18.27 19.29
CA ASP A 438 18.88 -18.86 19.01
C ASP A 438 19.04 -19.31 17.54
N GLU A 439 17.94 -19.30 16.78
CA GLU A 439 17.89 -19.54 15.34
C GLU A 439 16.69 -18.82 14.68
N TRP A 440 16.61 -18.88 13.34
CA TRP A 440 15.50 -18.30 12.59
C TRP A 440 14.16 -18.95 12.94
N LEU A 441 13.17 -18.11 13.23
CA LEU A 441 11.80 -18.56 13.50
C LEU A 441 10.91 -18.29 12.29
N ILE A 442 10.31 -19.35 11.72
CA ILE A 442 9.39 -19.24 10.58
C ILE A 442 8.01 -19.78 10.99
N LEU A 443 6.99 -18.93 10.90
CA LEU A 443 5.60 -19.30 11.19
C LEU A 443 4.86 -19.58 9.88
N GLU A 444 4.55 -20.85 9.63
CA GLU A 444 3.85 -21.32 8.45
C GLU A 444 2.35 -21.48 8.67
N LYS A 445 1.55 -21.22 7.63
CA LYS A 445 0.09 -21.38 7.65
C LYS A 445 -0.39 -22.76 8.13
N LEU A 446 0.36 -23.82 7.81
CA LEU A 446 -0.02 -25.20 8.13
C LEU A 446 -0.25 -25.41 9.63
N TRP A 447 0.53 -24.74 10.48
CA TRP A 447 0.46 -24.88 11.95
C TRP A 447 -0.17 -23.67 12.64
N SER A 448 -0.91 -22.85 11.89
CA SER A 448 -1.64 -21.71 12.41
C SER A 448 -2.92 -22.15 13.14
N PRO A 449 -3.33 -21.51 14.25
CA PRO A 449 -2.68 -20.35 14.87
C PRO A 449 -1.51 -20.70 15.81
N TYR A 450 -0.49 -19.83 15.81
CA TYR A 450 0.61 -19.88 16.77
C TYR A 450 0.32 -19.02 17.99
N HIS A 451 0.82 -19.46 19.15
CA HIS A 451 0.56 -18.83 20.43
C HIS A 451 1.86 -18.45 21.14
N LEU A 452 2.04 -17.14 21.39
CA LEU A 452 3.14 -16.61 22.19
C LEU A 452 2.64 -16.16 23.55
N SER A 453 3.20 -16.72 24.62
CA SER A 453 2.73 -16.51 26.00
C SER A 453 3.74 -15.80 26.92
N SER A 454 4.92 -15.50 26.41
CA SER A 454 6.00 -14.77 27.10
C SER A 454 6.77 -13.93 26.10
N ASP A 455 7.46 -12.88 26.58
CA ASP A 455 8.22 -11.97 25.71
C ASP A 455 9.21 -12.71 24.82
N LEU A 456 9.37 -12.21 23.59
CA LEU A 456 10.28 -12.76 22.59
C LEU A 456 11.25 -11.68 22.13
N VAL A 457 12.53 -12.02 22.02
CA VAL A 457 13.57 -11.15 21.48
C VAL A 457 14.12 -11.79 20.21
N VAL A 458 14.04 -11.07 19.10
CA VAL A 458 14.72 -11.37 17.84
C VAL A 458 16.06 -10.61 17.88
N PRO A 459 17.18 -11.26 18.27
CA PRO A 459 18.46 -10.58 18.42
C PRO A 459 19.07 -10.26 17.04
N GLN A 460 20.11 -9.43 17.05
CA GLN A 460 20.91 -9.14 15.85
C GLN A 460 21.40 -10.44 15.18
N GLY A 461 21.25 -10.52 13.86
CA GLY A 461 21.66 -11.65 13.02
C GLY A 461 20.59 -12.73 12.86
N GLU A 462 19.53 -12.71 13.67
CA GLU A 462 18.41 -13.64 13.57
C GLU A 462 17.20 -13.00 12.89
N THR A 463 16.33 -13.87 12.35
CA THR A 463 15.12 -13.45 11.63
C THR A 463 13.90 -14.17 12.17
N MET A 464 12.83 -13.41 12.41
CA MET A 464 11.49 -13.96 12.60
C MET A 464 10.64 -13.65 11.36
N THR A 465 10.06 -14.69 10.76
CA THR A 465 9.19 -14.58 9.59
C THR A 465 7.79 -15.10 9.90
N VAL A 466 6.76 -14.29 9.66
CA VAL A 466 5.34 -14.69 9.69
C VAL A 466 4.85 -14.81 8.25
N ASN A 467 4.73 -16.05 7.75
CA ASN A 467 4.35 -16.29 6.36
C ASN A 467 2.87 -15.94 6.08
N ASP A 468 2.56 -15.79 4.79
CA ASP A 468 1.20 -15.55 4.32
C ASP A 468 0.20 -16.59 4.85
N GLY A 469 -0.93 -16.12 5.35
CA GLY A 469 -2.01 -16.91 5.92
C GLY A 469 -1.73 -17.46 7.32
N ALA A 470 -0.56 -17.20 7.91
CA ALA A 470 -0.32 -17.53 9.31
C ALA A 470 -1.03 -16.55 10.26
N HIS A 471 -1.52 -17.06 11.39
CA HIS A 471 -2.08 -16.29 12.47
C HIS A 471 -1.21 -16.43 13.72
N LEU A 472 -0.67 -15.31 14.20
CA LEU A 472 0.08 -15.23 15.45
C LEU A 472 -0.79 -14.57 16.52
N ARG A 473 -1.08 -15.31 17.59
CA ARG A 473 -1.83 -14.82 18.75
C ARG A 473 -0.88 -14.61 19.91
N ILE A 474 -0.95 -13.45 20.53
CA ILE A 474 -0.01 -13.00 21.56
C ILE A 474 -0.77 -12.70 22.86
N ALA A 475 -0.26 -13.22 23.97
CA ALA A 475 -0.89 -13.04 25.27
C ALA A 475 -0.84 -11.58 25.76
N ASP A 476 -1.65 -11.28 26.76
CA ASP A 476 -1.74 -9.94 27.36
C ASP A 476 -0.37 -9.46 27.86
N GLN A 477 -0.02 -8.20 27.56
CA GLN A 477 1.24 -7.54 27.90
C GLN A 477 2.52 -8.15 27.32
N VAL A 478 2.44 -9.22 26.52
CA VAL A 478 3.62 -9.85 25.90
C VAL A 478 4.12 -9.00 24.73
N THR A 479 5.41 -8.76 24.69
CA THR A 479 6.08 -7.93 23.68
C THR A 479 7.01 -8.77 22.80
N ILE A 480 7.14 -8.39 21.53
CA ILE A 480 8.20 -8.90 20.66
C ILE A 480 9.22 -7.78 20.44
N THR A 481 10.42 -7.93 20.98
CA THR A 481 11.54 -7.02 20.76
C THR A 481 12.33 -7.45 19.53
N VAL A 482 12.59 -6.51 18.62
CA VAL A 482 13.27 -6.75 17.34
C VAL A 482 14.56 -5.93 17.29
N GLU A 483 15.70 -6.60 17.45
CA GLU A 483 17.06 -6.07 17.26
C GLU A 483 17.74 -6.66 15.99
N GLY A 484 17.10 -7.66 15.37
CA GLY A 484 17.48 -8.26 14.09
C GLY A 484 16.45 -7.96 13.00
N THR A 485 15.95 -9.00 12.32
CA THR A 485 14.97 -8.84 11.23
C THR A 485 13.60 -9.43 11.58
N PHE A 486 12.54 -8.65 11.37
CA PHE A 486 11.16 -9.12 11.46
C PHE A 486 10.46 -8.97 10.11
N ASN A 487 9.96 -10.07 9.55
CA ASN A 487 9.24 -10.08 8.28
C ASN A 487 7.84 -10.64 8.47
N SER A 488 6.83 -9.95 7.95
CA SER A 488 5.45 -10.42 7.96
C SER A 488 4.78 -10.15 6.62
N GLY A 489 4.18 -11.19 6.05
CA GLY A 489 3.38 -11.13 4.83
C GLY A 489 1.89 -10.92 5.12
N TYR A 490 1.01 -11.41 4.22
CA TYR A 490 -0.45 -11.38 4.36
C TYR A 490 -0.91 -12.29 5.52
N SER A 491 -0.64 -11.86 6.75
CA SER A 491 -0.80 -12.59 7.99
C SER A 491 -1.68 -11.80 8.97
N THR A 492 -2.06 -12.42 10.08
CA THR A 492 -2.73 -11.72 11.19
C THR A 492 -1.91 -11.87 12.46
N ILE A 493 -1.61 -10.75 13.10
CA ILE A 493 -0.97 -10.70 14.41
C ILE A 493 -1.96 -10.01 15.35
N SER A 494 -2.43 -10.76 16.35
CA SER A 494 -3.52 -10.31 17.23
C SER A 494 -3.33 -10.76 18.68
N SER A 495 -4.18 -10.25 19.57
CA SER A 495 -4.21 -10.73 20.95
C SER A 495 -4.86 -12.12 21.06
N MET A 496 -4.68 -12.78 22.21
CA MET A 496 -5.44 -14.00 22.57
C MET A 496 -6.96 -13.76 22.73
N GLY A 497 -7.45 -12.52 22.60
CA GLY A 497 -8.86 -12.17 22.74
C GLY A 497 -9.28 -11.89 24.19
N GLY A 498 -10.59 -11.82 24.45
CA GLY A 498 -11.13 -11.57 25.79
C GLY A 498 -10.87 -10.17 26.36
N GLY A 499 -10.43 -9.22 25.52
CA GLY A 499 -10.03 -7.87 25.93
C GLY A 499 -8.54 -7.73 26.28
N ALA A 500 -7.75 -8.80 26.14
CA ALA A 500 -6.29 -8.74 26.25
C ALA A 500 -5.68 -7.77 25.23
N ARG A 501 -4.54 -7.19 25.60
CA ARG A 501 -3.75 -6.30 24.75
C ARG A 501 -2.27 -6.66 24.88
N TRP A 502 -1.69 -7.14 23.79
CA TRP A 502 -0.27 -7.45 23.77
C TRP A 502 0.56 -6.16 23.72
N GLY A 503 1.83 -6.23 24.12
CA GLY A 503 2.73 -5.08 24.23
C GLY A 503 3.21 -4.50 22.90
N GLY A 504 2.84 -5.12 21.78
CA GLY A 504 3.25 -4.69 20.45
C GLY A 504 4.65 -5.16 20.05
N LEU A 505 5.10 -4.65 18.91
CA LEU A 505 6.47 -4.77 18.43
C LEU A 505 7.31 -3.63 19.01
N LEU A 506 8.42 -3.93 19.67
CA LEU A 506 9.44 -2.96 20.04
C LEU A 506 10.62 -3.11 19.08
N VAL A 507 10.75 -2.20 18.13
CA VAL A 507 11.72 -2.31 17.02
C VAL A 507 12.81 -1.26 17.17
N GLY A 508 14.08 -1.68 17.18
CA GLY A 508 15.22 -0.79 16.99
C GLY A 508 16.45 -1.21 17.78
N ASP A 509 17.15 -0.22 18.35
CA ASP A 509 18.40 -0.34 19.12
C ASP A 509 19.64 -0.90 18.38
N ASN A 510 19.54 -1.25 17.10
CA ASN A 510 20.65 -1.76 16.28
C ASN A 510 20.60 -1.21 14.84
N ALA A 511 21.77 -0.87 14.28
CA ALA A 511 21.87 -0.36 12.90
C ALA A 511 21.47 -1.38 11.82
N GLU A 512 21.42 -2.67 12.17
CA GLU A 512 20.94 -3.74 11.28
C GLU A 512 19.47 -4.10 11.52
N THR A 513 18.79 -3.46 12.48
CA THR A 513 17.38 -3.75 12.77
C THR A 513 16.50 -3.37 11.59
N SER A 514 15.69 -4.31 11.12
CA SER A 514 14.71 -4.07 10.04
C SER A 514 13.38 -4.77 10.29
N ALA A 515 12.26 -4.10 10.02
CA ALA A 515 10.94 -4.69 10.07
C ALA A 515 10.16 -4.45 8.76
N GLN A 516 9.74 -5.52 8.09
CA GLN A 516 8.87 -5.46 6.91
C GLN A 516 7.50 -6.04 7.23
N ILE A 517 6.46 -5.22 7.08
CA ILE A 517 5.07 -5.56 7.39
C ILE A 517 4.25 -5.30 6.13
N LEU A 518 3.93 -6.38 5.41
CA LEU A 518 3.39 -6.33 4.06
C LEU A 518 2.07 -7.09 4.00
N GLY A 519 0.93 -6.39 3.84
CA GLY A 519 -0.38 -7.06 3.81
C GLY A 519 -0.88 -7.55 5.18
N THR A 520 -0.15 -7.26 6.26
CA THR A 520 -0.43 -7.78 7.60
C THR A 520 -1.58 -7.02 8.28
N SER A 521 -2.45 -7.74 8.97
CA SER A 521 -3.38 -7.17 9.94
C SER A 521 -2.76 -7.24 11.35
N LEU A 522 -2.34 -6.09 11.87
CA LEU A 522 -1.73 -5.93 13.18
C LEU A 522 -2.78 -5.32 14.12
N VAL A 523 -3.30 -6.11 15.07
CA VAL A 523 -4.46 -5.68 15.86
C VAL A 523 -4.33 -5.96 17.35
N GLU A 524 -5.07 -5.19 18.16
CA GLU A 524 -5.24 -5.44 19.60
C GLU A 524 -3.94 -5.39 20.43
N GLY A 525 -3.00 -4.52 20.07
CA GLY A 525 -1.79 -4.22 20.85
C GLY A 525 -1.84 -2.81 21.47
N SER A 526 -0.97 -2.48 22.42
CA SER A 526 -0.94 -1.15 23.05
C SER A 526 0.49 -0.71 23.44
N PRO A 527 1.17 0.07 22.57
CA PRO A 527 0.84 0.32 21.15
C PRO A 527 1.04 -0.94 20.30
N LEU A 528 0.67 -0.92 19.00
CA LEU A 528 0.94 -2.05 18.11
C LEU A 528 2.42 -2.11 17.72
N MET A 529 3.07 -0.96 17.56
CA MET A 529 4.50 -0.86 17.34
C MET A 529 5.08 0.41 17.99
N THR A 530 6.24 0.25 18.63
CA THR A 530 7.12 1.34 19.05
C THR A 530 8.47 1.18 18.35
N ILE A 531 8.92 2.23 17.67
CA ILE A 531 10.28 2.32 17.13
C ILE A 531 11.15 3.08 18.13
N ASN A 532 12.23 2.45 18.59
CA ASN A 532 13.14 2.99 19.58
C ASN A 532 14.59 2.67 19.21
N GLY A 533 15.39 3.70 18.89
CA GLY A 533 16.75 3.53 18.37
C GLY A 533 16.80 3.48 16.84
N ASP A 534 17.92 2.99 16.30
CA ASP A 534 18.10 2.82 14.84
C ASP A 534 17.23 1.66 14.32
N ALA A 535 16.44 1.90 13.26
CA ALA A 535 15.69 0.87 12.56
C ALA A 535 15.33 1.29 11.12
N ASP A 536 15.15 0.31 10.23
CA ASP A 536 14.46 0.48 8.94
C ASP A 536 13.12 -0.27 8.95
N VAL A 537 12.02 0.47 8.88
CA VAL A 537 10.66 -0.08 9.02
C VAL A 537 9.82 0.25 7.80
N VAL A 538 9.21 -0.78 7.21
CA VAL A 538 8.32 -0.65 6.06
C VAL A 538 6.96 -1.25 6.37
N PHE A 539 5.91 -0.44 6.22
CA PHE A 539 4.53 -0.87 6.14
C PHE A 539 4.03 -0.72 4.71
N SER A 540 3.45 -1.78 4.15
CA SER A 540 2.77 -1.72 2.86
C SER A 540 1.48 -2.51 2.89
N HIS A 541 0.38 -1.96 2.35
CA HIS A 541 -0.92 -2.65 2.23
C HIS A 541 -1.42 -3.24 3.56
N SER A 542 -1.05 -2.64 4.69
CA SER A 542 -1.27 -3.18 6.02
C SER A 542 -2.46 -2.53 6.72
N SER A 543 -2.95 -3.16 7.79
CA SER A 543 -4.00 -2.60 8.63
C SER A 543 -3.59 -2.66 10.10
N LEU A 544 -3.56 -1.49 10.74
CA LEU A 544 -3.27 -1.33 12.16
C LEU A 544 -4.55 -0.94 12.87
N ALA A 545 -4.99 -1.74 13.85
CA ALA A 545 -6.26 -1.48 14.51
C ALA A 545 -6.31 -1.78 16.01
N ARG A 546 -7.15 -1.01 16.72
CA ARG A 546 -7.64 -1.30 18.07
C ARG A 546 -6.55 -1.26 19.16
N SER A 547 -5.98 -0.09 19.41
CA SER A 547 -5.15 0.13 20.62
C SER A 547 -5.99 0.34 21.88
N SER A 548 -5.34 0.48 23.04
CA SER A 548 -6.01 0.70 24.33
C SER A 548 -5.16 1.58 25.25
N SER A 549 -5.68 1.89 26.44
CA SER A 549 -4.90 2.48 27.53
C SER A 549 -4.23 3.82 27.20
N ALA A 550 -4.85 4.61 26.32
CA ALA A 550 -4.32 5.86 25.81
C ALA A 550 -2.96 5.73 25.10
N GLU A 551 -2.69 4.56 24.50
CA GLU A 551 -1.54 4.34 23.64
C GLU A 551 -1.92 4.52 22.16
N PRO A 552 -1.01 5.06 21.32
CA PRO A 552 -1.24 5.17 19.89
C PRO A 552 -1.20 3.79 19.20
N LEU A 553 -1.53 3.73 17.90
CA LEU A 553 -1.30 2.51 17.12
C LEU A 553 0.18 2.34 16.79
N LEU A 554 0.82 3.40 16.30
CA LEU A 554 2.25 3.44 15.98
C LEU A 554 2.92 4.60 16.69
N ARG A 555 4.10 4.36 17.29
CA ARG A 555 4.89 5.37 17.98
C ARG A 555 6.36 5.33 17.56
N THR A 556 6.97 6.49 17.41
CA THR A 556 8.44 6.65 17.38
C THR A 556 8.89 7.44 18.61
N THR A 557 9.96 6.99 19.28
CA THR A 557 10.48 7.65 20.49
C THR A 557 11.51 8.72 20.13
N ASN A 558 11.90 9.55 21.10
CA ASN A 558 12.96 10.55 20.92
C ASN A 558 14.34 9.97 20.54
N SER A 559 14.58 8.68 20.77
CA SER A 559 15.79 7.96 20.35
C SER A 559 15.65 7.32 18.96
N ALA A 560 14.46 7.33 18.35
CA ALA A 560 14.22 6.76 17.03
C ALA A 560 15.06 7.45 15.96
N GLN A 561 15.72 6.64 15.15
CA GLN A 561 16.60 7.01 14.03
C GLN A 561 16.40 5.99 12.90
N GLY A 562 16.85 6.33 11.69
CA GLY A 562 16.69 5.49 10.49
C GLY A 562 15.49 5.91 9.65
N THR A 563 14.73 4.94 9.14
CA THR A 563 13.66 5.16 8.15
C THR A 563 12.37 4.48 8.55
N LEU A 564 11.25 5.16 8.34
CA LEU A 564 9.90 4.63 8.44
C LEU A 564 9.15 4.96 7.16
N HIS A 565 8.82 3.94 6.37
CA HIS A 565 8.03 4.08 5.15
C HIS A 565 6.67 3.41 5.33
N ILE A 566 5.59 4.16 5.12
CA ILE A 566 4.21 3.69 5.26
C ILE A 566 3.47 3.94 3.96
N ALA A 567 3.11 2.86 3.25
CA ALA A 567 2.42 2.95 1.97
C ALA A 567 1.09 2.18 1.97
N SER A 568 0.02 2.77 1.42
CA SER A 568 -1.27 2.08 1.21
C SER A 568 -1.80 1.40 2.47
N THR A 569 -1.67 2.04 3.63
CA THR A 569 -1.93 1.42 4.94
C THR A 569 -3.06 2.15 5.67
N THR A 570 -3.87 1.38 6.38
CA THR A 570 -5.02 1.91 7.14
C THR A 570 -4.79 1.82 8.64
N PHE A 571 -5.05 2.91 9.35
CA PHE A 571 -5.03 3.02 10.80
C PHE A 571 -6.46 3.22 11.31
N THR A 572 -6.93 2.39 12.23
CA THR A 572 -8.30 2.52 12.75
C THR A 572 -8.45 2.20 14.23
N ASP A 573 -9.37 2.89 14.89
CA ASP A 573 -9.75 2.66 16.29
C ASP A 573 -8.55 2.75 17.26
N SER A 574 -7.89 3.91 17.30
CA SER A 574 -6.86 4.18 18.29
C SER A 574 -7.45 4.68 19.61
N ALA A 575 -6.77 4.42 20.73
CA ALA A 575 -7.12 4.92 22.06
C ALA A 575 -6.42 6.26 22.43
N ALA A 576 -5.42 6.65 21.64
CA ALA A 576 -4.79 7.98 21.59
C ALA A 576 -4.50 8.24 20.11
N HIS A 577 -3.36 8.81 19.70
CA HIS A 577 -3.09 9.11 18.29
C HIS A 577 -3.10 7.86 17.38
N CYS A 578 -3.44 8.00 16.10
CA CYS A 578 -3.16 6.90 15.17
C CYS A 578 -1.63 6.75 14.97
N PHE A 579 -0.95 7.88 14.81
CA PHE A 579 0.51 7.94 14.76
C PHE A 579 1.07 9.03 15.67
N GLU A 580 1.98 8.65 16.56
CA GLU A 580 2.73 9.56 17.44
C GLU A 580 4.21 9.55 17.05
N SER A 581 4.81 10.72 16.82
CA SER A 581 6.19 10.80 16.38
C SER A 581 7.05 11.88 17.03
N GLN A 582 8.24 11.43 17.43
CA GLN A 582 9.34 12.23 17.96
C GLN A 582 10.66 11.60 17.52
N GLY A 583 11.79 12.32 17.64
CA GLY A 583 13.12 11.79 17.38
C GLY A 583 13.75 12.37 16.11
N SER A 584 14.66 11.62 15.49
CA SER A 584 15.35 12.03 14.24
C SER A 584 15.22 10.97 13.15
N ILE A 585 14.11 10.24 13.17
CA ILE A 585 13.74 9.27 12.13
C ILE A 585 13.22 10.01 10.89
N SER A 586 13.55 9.50 9.70
CA SER A 586 13.01 9.99 8.43
C SER A 586 11.74 9.24 8.09
N ILE A 587 10.63 9.94 7.91
CA ILE A 587 9.30 9.36 7.71
C ILE A 587 8.81 9.65 6.30
N VAL A 588 8.33 8.63 5.60
CA VAL A 588 7.65 8.75 4.30
C VAL A 588 6.28 8.09 4.41
N MET A 589 5.23 8.81 4.04
CA MET A 589 3.86 8.28 3.97
C MET A 589 3.27 8.46 2.57
N GLU A 590 2.73 7.39 2.00
CA GLU A 590 2.12 7.39 0.68
C GLU A 590 0.75 6.70 0.72
N ASN A 591 -0.33 7.43 0.39
CA ASN A 591 -1.69 6.89 0.35
C ASN A 591 -2.12 6.20 1.66
N VAL A 592 -2.11 6.95 2.76
CA VAL A 592 -2.44 6.48 4.11
C VAL A 592 -3.82 6.96 4.54
N ASP A 593 -4.60 6.07 5.16
CA ASP A 593 -5.93 6.39 5.70
C ASP A 593 -5.92 6.21 7.23
N MET A 594 -6.41 7.22 7.96
CA MET A 594 -6.50 7.17 9.43
C MET A 594 -7.89 7.58 9.92
N GLN A 595 -8.54 6.70 10.68
CA GLN A 595 -9.91 6.90 11.14
C GLN A 595 -10.08 6.55 12.62
N ASN A 596 -10.96 7.28 13.32
CA ASN A 596 -11.28 7.05 14.73
C ASN A 596 -10.02 7.07 15.64
N CYS A 597 -9.21 8.12 15.53
CA CYS A 597 -7.94 8.24 16.24
C CYS A 597 -8.07 8.85 17.62
N HIS A 598 -9.26 8.96 18.21
CA HIS A 598 -9.59 9.51 19.56
C HIS A 598 -9.11 10.95 19.89
N SER A 599 -7.85 11.28 19.64
CA SER A 599 -7.21 12.60 19.61
C SER A 599 -6.78 12.91 18.17
N ASP A 600 -5.51 13.25 17.93
CA ASP A 600 -5.01 13.60 16.60
C ASP A 600 -4.72 12.34 15.77
N ALA A 601 -5.01 12.39 14.46
CA ALA A 601 -4.60 11.34 13.54
C ALA A 601 -3.07 11.19 13.55
N ILE A 602 -2.37 12.31 13.39
CA ILE A 602 -0.92 12.41 13.50
C ILE A 602 -0.58 13.47 14.54
N TRP A 603 0.31 13.13 15.45
CA TRP A 603 1.01 14.09 16.30
C TRP A 603 2.51 13.91 16.10
N ALA A 604 3.19 14.89 15.50
CA ALA A 604 4.60 14.80 15.15
C ALA A 604 5.39 16.03 15.62
N GLN A 605 6.54 15.81 16.25
CA GLN A 605 7.37 16.89 16.81
C GLN A 605 8.85 16.71 16.46
N GLY A 606 9.43 17.67 15.74
CA GLY A 606 10.88 17.73 15.50
C GLY A 606 11.44 16.66 14.56
N VAL A 607 10.61 16.11 13.67
CA VAL A 607 10.96 14.99 12.77
C VAL A 607 10.97 15.43 11.30
N GLY A 608 11.75 14.73 10.48
CA GLY A 608 11.71 14.88 9.02
C GLY A 608 10.63 13.98 8.43
N MET A 609 9.68 14.55 7.70
CA MET A 609 8.51 13.83 7.22
C MET A 609 8.07 14.30 5.82
N GLU A 610 7.86 13.33 4.94
CA GLU A 610 7.32 13.50 3.60
C GLU A 610 5.99 12.75 3.53
N ILE A 611 4.90 13.44 3.24
CA ILE A 611 3.56 12.85 3.15
C ILE A 611 2.99 13.18 1.77
N ASP A 612 2.54 12.16 1.03
CA ASP A 612 1.77 12.31 -0.20
C ASP A 612 0.53 11.40 -0.18
N GLY A 613 -0.66 12.01 -0.12
CA GLY A 613 -1.92 11.29 -0.08
C GLY A 613 -2.24 10.77 1.33
N LEU A 614 -2.81 11.64 2.15
CA LEU A 614 -3.23 11.33 3.52
C LEU A 614 -4.71 11.66 3.69
N THR A 615 -5.52 10.67 4.04
CA THR A 615 -6.95 10.86 4.35
C THR A 615 -7.19 10.63 5.83
N VAL A 616 -7.75 11.62 6.53
CA VAL A 616 -7.93 11.57 7.99
C VAL A 616 -9.30 12.08 8.44
N THR A 617 -9.88 11.45 9.46
CA THR A 617 -11.11 11.96 10.10
C THR A 617 -10.85 12.93 11.23
N ASP A 618 -9.65 12.89 11.80
CA ASP A 618 -9.24 13.67 12.98
C ASP A 618 -8.12 14.66 12.63
N THR A 619 -7.77 15.54 13.56
CA THR A 619 -6.77 16.60 13.34
C THR A 619 -5.36 16.06 13.10
N VAL A 620 -4.57 16.74 12.27
CA VAL A 620 -3.13 16.52 12.10
C VAL A 620 -2.37 17.63 12.83
N SER A 621 -1.43 17.28 13.70
CA SER A 621 -0.62 18.23 14.48
C SER A 621 0.87 18.07 14.19
N LEU A 622 1.47 19.11 13.61
CA LEU A 622 2.87 19.12 13.14
C LEU A 622 3.65 20.27 13.79
N GLY A 623 4.64 19.94 14.62
CA GLY A 623 5.47 20.93 15.31
C GLY A 623 6.95 20.80 14.97
N ALA A 624 7.57 21.90 14.53
CA ALA A 624 9.00 21.96 14.18
C ALA A 624 9.45 20.82 13.25
N VAL A 625 8.59 20.41 12.32
CA VAL A 625 8.88 19.36 11.33
C VAL A 625 9.60 19.93 10.11
N GLU A 626 10.34 19.09 9.41
CA GLU A 626 10.98 19.39 8.12
C GLU A 626 10.43 18.44 7.04
N GLY A 627 10.53 18.82 5.76
CA GLY A 627 10.01 18.05 4.63
C GLY A 627 8.80 18.72 3.95
N HIS A 628 7.83 17.93 3.52
CA HIS A 628 6.64 18.43 2.82
C HIS A 628 5.38 17.57 3.09
N LEU A 629 4.22 18.17 2.86
CA LEU A 629 2.90 17.54 2.96
C LEU A 629 2.10 17.84 1.68
N SER A 630 1.72 16.83 0.92
CA SER A 630 0.84 16.95 -0.24
C SER A 630 -0.40 16.05 -0.15
N ASN A 631 -1.48 16.47 -0.81
CA ASN A 631 -2.70 15.67 -0.96
C ASN A 631 -3.32 15.23 0.38
N LEU A 632 -3.50 16.19 1.30
CA LEU A 632 -4.18 15.96 2.58
C LEU A 632 -5.69 16.20 2.43
N ASP A 633 -6.51 15.19 2.74
CA ASP A 633 -7.96 15.31 2.95
C ASP A 633 -8.23 15.08 4.45
N GLY A 634 -8.63 16.13 5.17
CA GLY A 634 -8.69 16.05 6.62
C GLY A 634 -9.61 17.04 7.33
N ALA A 635 -9.92 16.74 8.59
CA ALA A 635 -10.79 17.60 9.39
C ALA A 635 -10.13 18.94 9.78
N GLY A 636 -8.84 18.92 10.13
CA GLY A 636 -8.10 20.15 10.45
C GLY A 636 -6.60 19.92 10.59
N LEU A 637 -5.85 20.99 10.42
CA LEU A 637 -4.39 20.99 10.48
C LEU A 637 -3.91 22.00 11.52
N VAL A 638 -3.03 21.56 12.43
CA VAL A 638 -2.39 22.40 13.44
C VAL A 638 -0.89 22.38 13.20
N VAL A 639 -0.30 23.55 12.99
CA VAL A 639 1.13 23.70 12.72
C VAL A 639 1.81 24.63 13.70
N ASN A 640 3.03 24.32 14.12
CA ASN A 640 3.79 25.24 14.96
C ASN A 640 5.29 25.19 14.72
N ASN A 641 5.97 26.33 14.91
CA ASN A 641 7.43 26.45 14.74
C ASN A 641 7.97 25.94 13.39
N LEU A 642 7.18 26.01 12.32
CA LEU A 642 7.65 25.63 10.98
C LEU A 642 8.62 26.67 10.41
N ASP A 643 9.61 26.20 9.64
CA ASP A 643 10.64 27.01 9.00
C ASP A 643 10.95 26.42 7.61
N GLY A 644 10.09 26.71 6.63
CA GLY A 644 10.24 26.24 5.25
C GLY A 644 9.60 24.88 4.95
N PHE A 645 8.66 24.42 5.77
CA PHE A 645 7.88 23.20 5.51
C PHE A 645 6.79 23.50 4.46
N GLU A 646 6.86 22.80 3.32
CA GLU A 646 5.97 23.02 2.17
C GLU A 646 4.70 22.18 2.30
N MET A 647 3.54 22.81 2.11
CA MET A 647 2.24 22.13 2.14
C MET A 647 1.47 22.42 0.86
N ASN A 648 1.02 21.40 0.14
CA ASN A 648 0.34 21.56 -1.15
C ASN A 648 -0.91 20.68 -1.29
N GLU A 649 -1.88 21.11 -2.08
CA GLU A 649 -3.09 20.33 -2.41
C GLU A 649 -3.82 19.82 -1.15
N LEU A 650 -4.27 20.74 -0.30
CA LEU A 650 -4.94 20.44 0.97
C LEU A 650 -6.46 20.64 0.86
N ASP A 651 -7.26 19.73 1.39
CA ASP A 651 -8.71 19.88 1.61
C ASP A 651 -9.00 19.73 3.10
N LEU A 652 -9.42 20.83 3.73
CA LEU A 652 -9.50 20.98 5.20
C LEU A 652 -10.81 21.64 5.64
N ASN A 653 -11.17 21.51 6.92
CA ASN A 653 -12.16 22.42 7.52
C ASN A 653 -11.51 23.60 8.24
N SER A 654 -10.28 23.47 8.72
CA SER A 654 -9.56 24.57 9.38
C SER A 654 -8.04 24.33 9.42
N LEU A 655 -7.28 25.42 9.43
CA LEU A 655 -5.85 25.45 9.65
C LEU A 655 -5.53 26.41 10.80
N ASN A 656 -4.82 25.93 11.82
CA ASN A 656 -4.36 26.75 12.93
C ASN A 656 -2.83 26.72 13.00
N GLY A 657 -2.18 27.87 13.16
CA GLY A 657 -0.73 27.97 13.17
C GLY A 657 -0.21 28.88 14.28
N THR A 658 0.89 28.49 14.94
CA THR A 658 1.54 29.34 15.95
C THR A 658 3.07 29.36 15.78
N ASP A 659 3.68 30.53 15.98
CA ASP A 659 5.13 30.71 16.01
C ASP A 659 5.88 30.26 14.73
N ASN A 660 5.21 30.18 13.58
CA ASN A 660 5.85 29.73 12.33
C ASN A 660 6.77 30.82 11.78
N ARG A 661 8.03 30.49 11.50
CA ARG A 661 8.98 31.43 10.90
C ARG A 661 8.69 31.64 9.42
N GLU A 662 8.41 30.55 8.72
CA GLU A 662 8.08 30.51 7.30
C GLU A 662 7.12 29.35 7.06
N ILE A 663 5.83 29.67 6.94
CA ILE A 663 4.79 28.74 6.50
C ILE A 663 4.63 28.84 4.98
N ILE A 664 4.68 27.73 4.26
CA ILE A 664 4.53 27.71 2.80
C ILE A 664 3.34 26.82 2.47
N ILE A 665 2.27 27.43 1.95
CA ILE A 665 1.07 26.72 1.50
C ILE A 665 0.81 27.08 0.05
N ASP A 666 0.62 26.06 -0.78
CA ASP A 666 0.13 26.20 -2.14
C ASP A 666 -1.13 25.36 -2.34
N THR A 667 -2.19 25.92 -2.91
CA THR A 667 -3.45 25.21 -3.18
C THR A 667 -4.09 24.57 -1.95
N VAL A 668 -5.02 25.29 -1.31
CA VAL A 668 -5.85 24.75 -0.22
C VAL A 668 -7.32 25.08 -0.43
N SER A 669 -8.19 24.11 -0.16
CA SER A 669 -9.63 24.27 -0.05
C SER A 669 -10.04 24.21 1.42
N ILE A 670 -10.75 25.22 1.92
CA ILE A 670 -11.25 25.24 3.29
C ILE A 670 -12.74 25.59 3.33
N ASN A 671 -13.55 24.69 3.90
CA ASN A 671 -15.01 24.84 3.98
C ASN A 671 -15.54 25.17 5.40
N GLY A 672 -14.65 25.49 6.34
CA GLY A 672 -15.00 25.84 7.72
C GLY A 672 -14.62 27.29 8.09
N ALA A 673 -14.99 27.69 9.31
CA ALA A 673 -14.73 29.03 9.82
C ALA A 673 -14.46 29.02 11.36
N PRO A 674 -13.37 29.63 11.87
CA PRO A 674 -12.30 30.28 11.12
C PRO A 674 -11.58 29.31 10.17
N ALA A 675 -11.30 29.76 8.94
CA ALA A 675 -10.67 28.88 7.96
C ALA A 675 -9.17 28.76 8.23
N ILE A 676 -8.48 29.89 8.38
CA ILE A 676 -7.07 29.97 8.75
C ILE A 676 -6.93 30.87 9.97
N ASP A 677 -6.28 30.41 11.03
CA ASP A 677 -5.93 31.20 12.22
C ASP A 677 -4.43 31.07 12.51
N LEU A 678 -3.70 32.18 12.39
CA LEU A 678 -2.26 32.21 12.54
C LEU A 678 -1.85 33.20 13.64
N ASP A 679 -1.03 32.75 14.59
CA ASP A 679 -0.41 33.62 15.60
C ASP A 679 1.11 33.63 15.43
N ASN A 680 1.74 34.81 15.56
CA ASN A 680 3.19 35.00 15.48
C ASN A 680 3.84 34.28 14.28
N SER A 681 3.21 34.39 13.11
CA SER A 681 3.58 33.65 11.91
C SER A 681 3.92 34.55 10.73
N ALA A 682 4.75 34.05 9.81
CA ALA A 682 5.08 34.67 8.52
C ALA A 682 5.28 33.57 7.45
N GLY A 683 5.23 33.94 6.17
CA GLY A 683 5.36 32.99 5.05
C GLY A 683 4.45 33.35 3.86
N SER A 684 4.20 32.38 2.98
CA SER A 684 3.42 32.54 1.75
C SER A 684 2.28 31.53 1.68
N LEU A 685 1.07 32.02 1.42
CA LEU A 685 -0.14 31.22 1.21
C LEU A 685 -0.68 31.54 -0.20
N SER A 686 -0.65 30.60 -1.14
CA SER A 686 -1.11 30.81 -2.52
C SER A 686 -2.25 29.87 -2.91
N ASN A 687 -3.08 30.28 -3.88
CA ASN A 687 -4.16 29.46 -4.44
C ASN A 687 -5.15 28.97 -3.37
N LEU A 688 -5.50 29.83 -2.40
CA LEU A 688 -6.47 29.50 -1.35
C LEU A 688 -7.90 29.61 -1.90
N ASN A 689 -8.74 28.62 -1.64
CA ASN A 689 -10.17 28.65 -1.90
C ASN A 689 -10.91 28.45 -0.57
N ILE A 690 -11.39 29.56 0.02
CA ILE A 690 -12.05 29.58 1.32
C ILE A 690 -13.54 29.87 1.15
N ASP A 691 -14.39 28.99 1.69
CA ASP A 691 -15.84 29.17 1.81
C ASP A 691 -16.27 28.96 3.27
N CYS A 692 -16.60 30.06 3.96
CA CYS A 692 -17.00 30.00 5.37
C CYS A 692 -18.47 29.58 5.60
N GLY A 693 -19.23 29.24 4.54
CA GLY A 693 -20.62 28.76 4.66
C GLY A 693 -21.63 29.79 5.22
N GLY A 694 -21.27 31.07 5.26
CA GLY A 694 -22.13 32.19 5.67
C GLY A 694 -21.81 32.79 7.05
N SER A 695 -20.78 32.34 7.77
CA SER A 695 -20.45 32.84 9.10
C SER A 695 -18.97 32.72 9.44
N GLY A 696 -18.45 33.54 10.37
CA GLY A 696 -17.06 33.44 10.84
C GLY A 696 -16.07 34.22 9.97
N THR A 697 -14.78 33.93 10.13
CA THR A 697 -13.68 34.64 9.49
C THR A 697 -12.95 33.73 8.51
N GLY A 698 -12.56 34.25 7.34
CA GLY A 698 -11.71 33.51 6.41
C GLY A 698 -10.31 33.34 7.00
N ILE A 699 -9.54 34.43 7.05
CA ILE A 699 -8.17 34.44 7.58
C ILE A 699 -8.10 35.32 8.81
N THR A 700 -7.57 34.77 9.90
CA THR A 700 -7.21 35.48 11.12
C THR A 700 -5.70 35.45 11.28
N ALA A 701 -5.09 36.63 11.51
CA ALA A 701 -3.67 36.70 11.85
C ALA A 701 -3.45 37.60 13.08
N HIS A 702 -2.96 36.99 14.15
CA HIS A 702 -2.60 37.64 15.40
C HIS A 702 -1.08 37.79 15.53
N HIS A 703 -0.64 38.92 16.07
CA HIS A 703 0.76 39.20 16.40
C HIS A 703 1.78 38.83 15.30
N GLY A 704 1.51 39.20 14.04
CA GLY A 704 2.39 38.89 12.91
C GLY A 704 3.87 39.22 13.16
N ARG A 705 4.79 38.47 12.55
CA ARG A 705 6.24 38.65 12.82
C ARG A 705 6.75 40.00 12.30
N ALA A 706 7.53 40.72 13.10
CA ALA A 706 8.22 41.93 12.66
C ALA A 706 9.31 41.65 11.60
N SER A 707 9.85 40.43 11.55
CA SER A 707 10.98 40.08 10.69
C SER A 707 10.60 39.76 9.23
N ALA A 708 9.34 39.41 8.98
CA ALA A 708 8.86 38.99 7.66
C ALA A 708 7.32 39.07 7.60
N SER A 709 6.78 39.40 6.43
CA SER A 709 5.33 39.47 6.18
C SER A 709 4.70 38.08 6.03
N LEU A 710 3.40 38.02 6.29
CA LEU A 710 2.53 36.97 5.76
C LEU A 710 1.97 37.44 4.41
N VAL A 711 2.23 36.69 3.35
CA VAL A 711 1.80 36.99 1.99
C VAL A 711 0.71 36.00 1.57
N VAL A 712 -0.40 36.51 1.05
CA VAL A 712 -1.47 35.70 0.46
C VAL A 712 -1.62 36.07 -1.00
N SER A 713 -1.61 35.10 -1.92
CA SER A 713 -1.75 35.38 -3.35
C SER A 713 -2.73 34.48 -4.10
N ASP A 714 -3.26 34.96 -5.21
CA ASP A 714 -4.05 34.19 -6.19
C ASP A 714 -5.21 33.42 -5.54
N SER A 715 -5.96 34.07 -4.66
CA SER A 715 -6.85 33.41 -3.69
C SER A 715 -8.27 33.95 -3.73
N THR A 716 -9.23 33.13 -3.29
CA THR A 716 -10.64 33.51 -3.13
C THR A 716 -11.13 33.22 -1.72
N ILE A 717 -11.73 34.23 -1.09
CA ILE A 717 -12.35 34.15 0.24
C ILE A 717 -13.81 34.57 0.11
N SER A 718 -14.72 33.64 0.34
CA SER A 718 -16.15 33.84 0.09
C SER A 718 -17.03 33.37 1.25
N SER A 719 -18.27 33.86 1.28
CA SER A 719 -19.29 33.49 2.27
C SER A 719 -18.87 33.69 3.73
N CYS A 720 -17.88 34.53 4.02
CA CYS A 720 -17.45 34.83 5.39
C CYS A 720 -18.16 36.07 5.95
N THR A 721 -18.27 36.19 7.28
CA THR A 721 -18.69 37.46 7.89
C THR A 721 -17.57 38.50 7.86
N LYS A 722 -16.33 38.04 8.05
CA LYS A 722 -15.11 38.81 7.81
C LYS A 722 -14.21 38.04 6.85
N GLY A 723 -13.67 38.67 5.82
CA GLY A 723 -12.69 38.04 4.94
C GLY A 723 -11.36 37.82 5.65
N VAL A 724 -10.72 38.92 6.03
CA VAL A 724 -9.45 38.95 6.77
C VAL A 724 -9.62 39.73 8.07
N ASP A 725 -9.16 39.18 9.19
CA ASP A 725 -9.16 39.82 10.51
C ASP A 725 -7.74 39.84 11.10
N LEU A 726 -7.21 41.03 11.34
CA LEU A 726 -5.84 41.22 11.83
C LEU A 726 -5.85 41.91 13.18
N HIS A 727 -4.99 41.44 14.08
CA HIS A 727 -4.77 42.10 15.37
C HIS A 727 -3.31 42.04 15.81
N THR A 728 -2.78 43.15 16.28
CA THR A 728 -1.47 43.19 16.95
C THR A 728 -1.39 44.32 17.96
N ASP A 729 -0.83 44.03 19.13
CA ASP A 729 -0.49 45.02 20.16
C ASP A 729 1.01 45.39 20.16
N GLY A 730 1.76 44.93 19.15
CA GLY A 730 3.21 45.07 19.00
C GLY A 730 3.67 45.41 17.58
N GLU A 731 4.98 45.35 17.35
CA GLU A 731 5.56 45.57 16.02
C GLU A 731 5.36 44.33 15.13
N SER A 732 4.75 44.51 13.96
CA SER A 732 4.54 43.46 12.96
C SER A 732 4.83 43.98 11.55
N ALA A 733 5.34 43.12 10.68
CA ALA A 733 5.41 43.43 9.26
C ALA A 733 4.00 43.44 8.66
N PRO A 734 3.72 44.28 7.64
CA PRO A 734 2.40 44.34 7.03
C PRO A 734 2.02 43.00 6.40
N MET A 735 0.76 42.60 6.51
CA MET A 735 0.21 41.51 5.67
C MET A 735 0.14 41.99 4.22
N ILE A 736 0.45 41.11 3.27
CA ILE A 736 0.41 41.42 1.84
C ILE A 736 -0.62 40.51 1.17
N LEU A 737 -1.59 41.09 0.47
CA LEU A 737 -2.54 40.40 -0.37
C LEU A 737 -2.21 40.72 -1.84
N MET A 738 -2.11 39.70 -2.70
CA MET A 738 -1.79 39.86 -4.13
C MET A 738 -2.79 39.07 -4.99
N ASP A 739 -3.61 39.75 -5.79
CA ASP A 739 -4.69 39.12 -6.58
C ASP A 739 -5.60 38.23 -5.71
N VAL A 740 -6.19 38.84 -4.68
CA VAL A 740 -7.08 38.14 -3.74
C VAL A 740 -8.50 38.68 -3.87
N ASP A 741 -9.44 37.80 -4.19
CA ASP A 741 -10.86 38.10 -4.27
C ASP A 741 -11.55 37.80 -2.92
N ILE A 742 -12.08 38.84 -2.28
CA ILE A 742 -12.77 38.75 -0.99
C ILE A 742 -14.23 39.18 -1.13
N GLU A 743 -15.16 38.26 -0.87
CA GLU A 743 -16.60 38.51 -0.79
C GLU A 743 -17.11 38.28 0.64
N SER A 744 -17.30 39.36 1.39
CA SER A 744 -17.82 39.31 2.77
C SER A 744 -18.41 40.66 3.20
N LEU A 745 -19.12 40.71 4.33
CA LEU A 745 -19.65 42.00 4.83
C LEU A 745 -18.51 42.96 5.20
N VAL A 746 -17.47 42.43 5.83
CA VAL A 746 -16.23 43.14 6.17
C VAL A 746 -15.09 42.42 5.46
N ALA A 747 -14.63 42.96 4.34
CA ALA A 747 -13.55 42.36 3.55
C ALA A 747 -12.26 42.26 4.37
N ILE A 748 -11.87 43.37 5.01
CA ILE A 748 -10.68 43.44 5.86
C ILE A 748 -11.04 44.21 7.12
N SER A 749 -10.71 43.63 8.27
CA SER A 749 -10.77 44.25 9.60
C SER A 749 -9.36 44.21 10.16
N SER A 750 -8.76 45.37 10.43
CA SER A 750 -7.40 45.43 10.97
C SER A 750 -7.31 46.31 12.20
N ASP A 751 -6.70 45.78 13.27
CA ASP A 751 -6.43 46.47 14.53
C ASP A 751 -4.92 46.43 14.84
N GLY A 752 -4.24 47.57 14.67
CA GLY A 752 -2.80 47.73 14.89
C GLY A 752 -1.89 47.17 13.78
N ALA A 753 -2.39 46.25 12.94
CA ALA A 753 -1.61 45.59 11.89
C ALA A 753 -1.73 46.32 10.53
N SER A 754 -0.61 46.69 9.92
CA SER A 754 -0.67 47.31 8.58
C SER A 754 -0.94 46.27 7.49
N ILE A 755 -1.54 46.68 6.37
CA ILE A 755 -1.85 45.80 5.26
C ILE A 755 -1.54 46.46 3.91
N MET A 756 -1.09 45.65 2.94
CA MET A 756 -0.90 46.04 1.55
C MET A 756 -1.70 45.09 0.66
N VAL A 757 -2.50 45.62 -0.26
CA VAL A 757 -3.31 44.86 -1.20
C VAL A 757 -2.93 45.28 -2.60
N TYR A 758 -2.62 44.32 -3.47
CA TYR A 758 -2.29 44.52 -4.87
C TYR A 758 -3.26 43.71 -5.71
N ASP A 759 -4.02 44.35 -6.60
CA ASP A 759 -4.99 43.68 -7.47
C ASP A 759 -6.06 42.83 -6.71
N GLY A 760 -6.95 42.17 -7.45
CA GLY A 760 -8.09 41.42 -6.90
C GLY A 760 -9.33 42.27 -6.59
N THR A 761 -10.28 41.71 -5.84
CA THR A 761 -11.58 42.33 -5.56
C THR A 761 -11.88 42.39 -4.06
N LEU A 762 -12.27 43.56 -3.56
CA LEU A 762 -12.75 43.72 -2.17
C LEU A 762 -14.25 44.07 -2.14
N ASN A 763 -15.11 43.05 -2.19
CA ASN A 763 -16.55 43.21 -2.04
C ASN A 763 -16.94 43.11 -0.55
N GLY A 764 -16.77 44.22 0.18
CA GLY A 764 -17.04 44.37 1.61
C GLY A 764 -16.47 45.68 2.16
N SER A 765 -16.65 45.93 3.46
CA SER A 765 -15.98 47.06 4.13
C SER A 765 -14.51 46.79 4.40
N VAL A 766 -13.68 47.84 4.36
CA VAL A 766 -12.31 47.84 4.89
C VAL A 766 -12.29 48.74 6.12
N ASP A 767 -12.11 48.12 7.28
CA ASP A 767 -12.16 48.76 8.58
C ASP A 767 -10.76 48.72 9.22
N VAL A 768 -10.16 49.89 9.49
CA VAL A 768 -8.77 50.00 9.97
C VAL A 768 -8.68 50.81 11.27
N ASP A 769 -8.21 50.17 12.34
CA ASP A 769 -7.87 50.80 13.62
C ASP A 769 -6.35 50.83 13.82
N SER A 770 -5.80 51.99 14.19
CA SER A 770 -4.39 52.14 14.62
C SER A 770 -3.33 51.56 13.65
N ALA A 771 -3.65 51.51 12.36
CA ALA A 771 -2.84 50.90 11.30
C ALA A 771 -2.93 51.68 9.97
N ILE A 772 -2.12 51.29 8.99
CA ILE A 772 -2.16 51.82 7.62
C ILE A 772 -2.53 50.70 6.64
N ALA A 773 -3.52 50.92 5.80
CA ALA A 773 -3.86 50.07 4.66
C ALA A 773 -3.47 50.76 3.35
N ASN A 774 -2.66 50.10 2.50
CA ASN A 774 -2.39 50.55 1.14
C ASN A 774 -3.06 49.61 0.14
N LEU A 775 -4.03 50.11 -0.62
CA LEU A 775 -4.78 49.37 -1.62
C LEU A 775 -4.33 49.84 -3.01
N TYR A 776 -3.60 49.01 -3.74
CA TYR A 776 -3.08 49.30 -5.07
C TYR A 776 -4.02 48.70 -6.12
N ASP A 777 -4.60 49.54 -6.96
CA ASP A 777 -5.51 49.18 -8.06
C ASP A 777 -6.79 48.47 -7.60
N VAL A 778 -7.15 48.66 -6.33
CA VAL A 778 -8.28 47.99 -5.67
C VAL A 778 -9.09 49.00 -4.87
N SER A 779 -10.41 48.94 -5.00
CA SER A 779 -11.35 49.75 -4.21
C SER A 779 -12.33 48.85 -3.44
N PRO A 780 -12.52 49.07 -2.13
CA PRO A 780 -13.53 48.37 -1.35
C PRO A 780 -14.93 48.94 -1.59
N THR A 781 -15.95 48.31 -1.01
CA THR A 781 -17.35 48.78 -1.11
C THR A 781 -17.65 49.93 -0.15
N SER A 782 -16.94 49.97 0.98
CA SER A 782 -16.95 51.08 1.94
C SER A 782 -15.70 51.04 2.80
N GLU A 783 -15.31 52.18 3.37
CA GLU A 783 -14.14 52.30 4.23
C GLU A 783 -14.51 52.89 5.61
N SER A 784 -13.81 52.46 6.65
CA SER A 784 -13.86 53.15 7.95
C SER A 784 -12.51 53.10 8.68
N THR A 785 -12.23 54.15 9.46
CA THR A 785 -10.98 54.30 10.20
C THR A 785 -11.22 54.72 11.65
N SER A 786 -10.31 54.31 12.54
CA SER A 786 -10.16 54.83 13.91
C SER A 786 -8.67 54.91 14.23
N PHE A 787 -8.09 56.09 14.42
CA PHE A 787 -6.63 56.25 14.62
C PHE A 787 -5.76 55.62 13.51
N GLY A 788 -6.33 55.39 12.33
CA GLY A 788 -5.69 54.72 11.20
C GLY A 788 -5.85 55.49 9.88
N GLU A 789 -5.26 54.97 8.81
CA GLU A 789 -5.29 55.58 7.47
C GLU A 789 -5.45 54.51 6.38
N ILE A 790 -6.38 54.71 5.45
CA ILE A 790 -6.55 53.89 4.25
C ILE A 790 -6.13 54.74 3.04
N ARG A 791 -5.16 54.24 2.27
CA ARG A 791 -4.65 54.86 1.04
C ARG A 791 -4.98 53.98 -0.15
N ILE A 792 -5.70 54.53 -1.11
CA ILE A 792 -5.99 53.88 -2.37
C ILE A 792 -5.08 54.48 -3.43
N TRP A 793 -4.38 53.61 -4.15
CA TRP A 793 -3.43 53.94 -5.19
C TRP A 793 -3.93 53.43 -6.54
N SER A 794 -3.64 54.15 -7.61
CA SER A 794 -3.85 53.69 -8.98
C SER A 794 -2.53 53.73 -9.75
N THR A 795 -2.23 52.65 -10.46
CA THR A 795 -0.99 52.44 -11.19
C THR A 795 -1.15 52.84 -12.65
N HIS A 796 -0.26 53.73 -13.11
CA HIS A 796 -0.23 54.19 -14.50
C HIS A 796 1.16 54.07 -15.11
N ILE A 797 1.22 53.86 -16.41
CA ILE A 797 2.41 53.87 -17.27
C ILE A 797 2.54 55.26 -17.88
N PHE A 798 3.56 55.99 -17.46
CA PHE A 798 3.96 57.26 -18.06
C PHE A 798 4.81 56.99 -19.30
N ASP A 799 4.22 57.14 -20.48
CA ASP A 799 4.85 56.92 -21.79
C ASP A 799 5.32 58.25 -22.39
N VAL A 800 6.63 58.48 -22.37
CA VAL A 800 7.24 59.74 -22.79
C VAL A 800 7.62 59.67 -24.26
N ARG A 801 7.11 60.62 -25.05
CA ARG A 801 7.25 60.66 -26.51
C ARG A 801 7.85 61.99 -26.98
N LEU A 802 8.69 61.91 -28.00
CA LEU A 802 9.14 63.06 -28.80
C LEU A 802 8.86 62.76 -30.28
N ASP A 803 8.03 63.60 -30.92
CA ASP A 803 7.57 63.40 -32.30
C ASP A 803 6.99 61.99 -32.56
N GLY A 804 6.32 61.42 -31.55
CA GLY A 804 5.74 60.07 -31.59
C GLY A 804 6.72 58.91 -31.32
N ASN A 805 8.02 59.18 -31.15
CA ASN A 805 9.03 58.17 -30.80
C ASN A 805 9.26 58.14 -29.28
N SER A 806 9.66 56.99 -28.73
CA SER A 806 9.96 56.87 -27.29
C SER A 806 11.18 57.73 -26.91
N GLN A 807 11.05 58.53 -25.86
CA GLN A 807 12.06 59.47 -25.38
C GLN A 807 12.30 59.26 -23.89
N ALA A 808 13.55 59.13 -23.45
CA ALA A 808 13.86 59.05 -22.02
C ALA A 808 13.87 60.44 -21.39
N ALA A 809 13.21 60.59 -20.24
CA ALA A 809 13.15 61.82 -19.46
C ALA A 809 13.21 61.53 -17.95
N ASP A 810 13.62 62.55 -17.20
CA ASP A 810 13.46 62.64 -15.75
C ASP A 810 12.10 63.30 -15.46
N LEU A 811 11.24 62.60 -14.72
CA LEU A 811 9.91 63.03 -14.34
C LEU A 811 9.89 63.47 -12.88
N LEU A 812 9.31 64.64 -12.61
CA LEU A 812 8.83 65.06 -11.29
C LEU A 812 7.30 65.04 -11.32
N LEU A 813 6.69 64.25 -10.44
CA LEU A 813 5.25 64.08 -10.32
C LEU A 813 4.79 64.70 -9.00
N GLU A 814 3.74 65.52 -9.05
CA GLU A 814 3.17 66.20 -7.89
C GLU A 814 1.65 65.97 -7.87
N VAL A 815 1.16 65.34 -6.81
CA VAL A 815 -0.28 65.17 -6.52
C VAL A 815 -0.63 66.13 -5.39
N GLU A 816 -1.02 67.34 -5.80
CA GLU A 816 -1.23 68.49 -4.92
C GLU A 816 -0.06 68.68 -3.93
N ASP A 817 -0.35 69.06 -2.68
CA ASP A 817 0.64 69.14 -1.60
C ASP A 817 0.77 67.80 -0.83
N TYR A 818 0.08 66.72 -1.25
CA TYR A 818 0.03 65.45 -0.52
C TYR A 818 1.20 64.54 -0.85
N TRP A 819 1.48 64.35 -2.15
CA TRP A 819 2.49 63.39 -2.60
C TRP A 819 3.34 63.94 -3.74
N THR A 820 4.64 63.67 -3.69
CA THR A 820 5.59 63.97 -4.77
C THR A 820 6.45 62.75 -5.06
N GLY A 821 6.68 62.47 -6.33
CA GLY A 821 7.52 61.37 -6.79
C GLY A 821 8.46 61.79 -7.91
N THR A 822 9.54 61.05 -8.08
CA THR A 822 10.47 61.22 -9.20
C THR A 822 10.72 59.90 -9.89
N ALA A 823 10.81 59.92 -11.22
CA ALA A 823 11.06 58.72 -12.01
C ALA A 823 11.94 59.05 -13.22
N GLN A 824 12.60 58.04 -13.80
CA GLN A 824 13.47 58.22 -14.97
C GLN A 824 13.25 57.09 -15.97
N GLY A 825 13.14 57.43 -17.25
CA GLY A 825 12.92 56.46 -18.33
C GLY A 825 12.02 57.01 -19.42
N SER A 826 11.62 56.14 -20.35
CA SER A 826 10.73 56.49 -21.47
C SER A 826 9.36 55.84 -21.41
N SER A 827 9.20 54.81 -20.59
CA SER A 827 7.94 54.16 -20.25
C SER A 827 8.09 53.62 -18.84
N ILE A 828 7.38 54.22 -17.89
CA ILE A 828 7.61 54.00 -16.45
C ILE A 828 6.28 53.77 -15.75
N GLN A 829 6.19 52.68 -14.98
CA GLN A 829 5.03 52.38 -14.17
C GLN A 829 5.16 53.07 -12.80
N ILE A 830 4.13 53.81 -12.37
CA ILE A 830 4.10 54.56 -11.12
C ILE A 830 2.71 54.45 -10.50
N ALA A 831 2.64 54.14 -9.20
CA ALA A 831 1.42 54.19 -8.42
C ALA A 831 1.22 55.59 -7.81
N LEU A 832 0.04 56.17 -8.02
CA LEU A 832 -0.34 57.49 -7.52
C LEU A 832 -1.48 57.38 -6.50
N PRO A 833 -1.48 58.15 -5.40
CA PRO A 833 -2.55 58.07 -4.41
C PRO A 833 -3.81 58.75 -4.97
N THR A 834 -4.88 58.00 -5.17
CA THR A 834 -6.16 58.51 -5.69
C THR A 834 -7.17 58.82 -4.59
N LYS A 835 -7.08 58.17 -3.43
CA LYS A 835 -7.97 58.46 -2.29
C LYS A 835 -7.27 58.17 -0.96
N VAL A 836 -7.51 59.00 0.03
CA VAL A 836 -7.02 58.85 1.40
C VAL A 836 -8.19 59.01 2.37
N VAL A 837 -8.35 58.08 3.29
CA VAL A 837 -9.36 58.09 4.35
C VAL A 837 -8.65 58.02 5.69
N ASP A 838 -8.86 59.00 6.55
CA ASP A 838 -8.34 59.05 7.91
C ASP A 838 -9.40 59.56 8.90
N ASP A 839 -9.04 59.73 10.18
CA ASP A 839 -9.96 60.22 11.21
C ASP A 839 -10.50 61.64 10.97
N THR A 840 -9.87 62.40 10.07
CA THR A 840 -10.22 63.78 9.74
C THR A 840 -11.20 63.86 8.57
N GLY A 841 -11.22 62.85 7.70
CA GLY A 841 -12.17 62.70 6.61
C GLY A 841 -11.62 61.93 5.41
N GLU A 842 -12.28 62.11 4.28
CA GLU A 842 -11.92 61.52 2.98
C GLU A 842 -11.41 62.62 2.05
N GLN A 843 -10.30 62.35 1.35
CA GLN A 843 -9.72 63.22 0.33
C GLN A 843 -9.46 62.41 -0.95
N ASP A 844 -10.05 62.85 -2.06
CA ASP A 844 -9.86 62.27 -3.39
C ASP A 844 -8.91 63.10 -4.26
N PHE A 845 -8.10 62.42 -5.05
CA PHE A 845 -7.16 62.98 -6.02
C PHE A 845 -7.39 62.35 -7.39
N SER A 846 -7.43 63.19 -8.41
CA SER A 846 -7.69 62.78 -9.81
C SER A 846 -6.83 63.54 -10.82
N THR A 847 -5.85 64.32 -10.36
CA THR A 847 -4.97 65.10 -11.24
C THR A 847 -3.54 65.09 -10.71
N VAL A 848 -2.59 64.78 -11.59
CA VAL A 848 -1.15 64.79 -11.31
C VAL A 848 -0.47 65.83 -12.21
N ARG A 849 0.34 66.69 -11.61
CA ARG A 849 1.25 67.58 -12.35
C ARG A 849 2.53 66.82 -12.64
N VAL A 850 2.96 66.82 -13.90
CA VAL A 850 4.19 66.16 -14.34
C VAL A 850 5.09 67.19 -15.00
N ILE A 851 6.32 67.27 -14.52
CA ILE A 851 7.42 68.02 -15.13
C ILE A 851 8.40 67.00 -15.70
N ALA A 852 8.47 66.90 -17.02
CA ALA A 852 9.38 66.02 -17.74
C ALA A 852 10.56 66.83 -18.29
N SER A 853 11.78 66.43 -17.91
CA SER A 853 13.03 67.08 -18.29
C SER A 853 13.95 66.09 -19.00
N ALA A 854 14.63 66.53 -20.06
CA ALA A 854 15.58 65.68 -20.77
C ALA A 854 16.72 66.53 -21.34
N GLN A 855 17.90 65.92 -21.50
CA GLN A 855 19.07 66.66 -21.96
C GLN A 855 18.84 67.28 -23.34
N ASN A 856 19.10 68.59 -23.45
CA ASN A 856 18.92 69.38 -24.67
C ASN A 856 17.46 69.44 -25.18
N LEU A 857 16.48 69.29 -24.29
CA LEU A 857 15.07 69.51 -24.60
C LEU A 857 14.47 70.46 -23.55
N PRO A 858 13.53 71.34 -23.93
CA PRO A 858 12.80 72.15 -22.96
C PRO A 858 11.94 71.27 -22.04
N ASP A 859 11.78 71.70 -20.79
CA ASP A 859 10.95 71.00 -19.82
C ASP A 859 9.48 71.03 -20.26
N THR A 860 8.79 69.90 -20.12
CA THR A 860 7.35 69.78 -20.35
C THR A 860 6.63 69.76 -19.01
N ASP A 861 5.82 70.78 -18.71
CA ASP A 861 5.03 70.91 -17.48
C ASP A 861 3.54 70.81 -17.81
N SER A 862 2.86 69.76 -17.35
CA SER A 862 1.46 69.48 -17.70
C SER A 862 0.72 68.73 -16.61
N ASN A 863 -0.61 68.84 -16.60
CA ASN A 863 -1.48 68.11 -15.69
C ASN A 863 -2.22 66.99 -16.43
N PHE A 864 -2.27 65.81 -15.83
CA PHE A 864 -2.92 64.61 -16.38
C PHE A 864 -3.97 64.07 -15.41
N SER A 865 -5.06 63.49 -15.93
CA SER A 865 -6.01 62.74 -15.10
C SER A 865 -5.43 61.36 -14.76
N PHE A 866 -5.77 60.87 -13.57
CA PHE A 866 -5.39 59.55 -13.10
C PHE A 866 -6.45 59.01 -12.13
N GLY A 867 -6.45 57.70 -11.88
CA GLY A 867 -7.39 57.01 -11.01
C GLY A 867 -7.70 55.60 -11.50
N ILE A 868 -8.34 54.79 -10.66
CA ILE A 868 -8.63 53.36 -10.94
C ILE A 868 -9.50 53.15 -12.20
N SER A 869 -10.32 54.15 -12.57
CA SER A 869 -11.18 54.08 -13.77
C SER A 869 -10.62 54.80 -15.00
N GLU A 870 -9.42 55.38 -14.89
CA GLU A 870 -8.77 56.10 -15.99
C GLU A 870 -7.88 55.16 -16.82
N ASP A 871 -7.37 55.64 -17.96
CA ASP A 871 -6.48 54.84 -18.80
C ASP A 871 -5.15 54.52 -18.09
N ASP A 872 -4.70 53.28 -18.20
CA ASP A 872 -3.42 52.83 -17.65
C ASP A 872 -2.21 53.56 -18.25
N VAL A 873 -2.35 54.16 -19.44
CA VAL A 873 -1.23 54.82 -20.15
C VAL A 873 -1.45 56.33 -20.19
N ILE A 874 -0.55 57.06 -19.53
CA ILE A 874 -0.46 58.52 -19.58
C ILE A 874 0.66 58.90 -20.54
N GLN A 875 0.29 59.40 -21.72
CA GLN A 875 1.25 59.84 -22.73
C GLN A 875 1.74 61.27 -22.44
N ILE A 876 3.05 61.45 -22.31
CA ILE A 876 3.70 62.75 -22.17
C ILE A 876 4.39 63.09 -23.50
N ASP A 877 3.87 64.07 -24.22
CA ASP A 877 4.47 64.56 -25.45
C ASP A 877 5.46 65.69 -25.15
N MET A 878 6.76 65.36 -25.19
CA MET A 878 7.83 66.34 -25.11
C MET A 878 7.92 67.14 -26.41
N ILE A 879 8.28 68.41 -26.27
CA ILE A 879 8.48 69.32 -27.39
C ILE A 879 9.99 69.36 -27.72
N GLY A 880 10.32 69.25 -29.00
CA GLY A 880 11.69 69.47 -29.47
C GLY A 880 12.06 70.95 -29.42
N ASN A 881 13.33 71.24 -29.12
CA ASN A 881 13.90 72.59 -29.15
C ASN A 881 13.47 73.38 -30.39
N GLN A 882 13.05 74.63 -30.25
CA GLN A 882 12.71 75.52 -31.36
C GLN A 882 13.89 76.45 -31.67
N ALA A 883 13.83 77.20 -32.77
CA ALA A 883 14.83 78.23 -33.00
C ALA A 883 14.45 79.47 -32.18
N PRO A 884 15.41 80.32 -31.75
CA PRO A 884 15.12 81.53 -30.99
C PRO A 884 14.06 82.40 -31.67
N GLU A 885 13.20 83.07 -30.92
CA GLU A 885 12.34 84.14 -31.44
C GLU A 885 13.14 85.46 -31.46
N VAL A 886 13.12 86.14 -32.61
CA VAL A 886 13.96 87.32 -32.86
C VAL A 886 13.14 88.43 -33.52
N GLU A 887 13.19 89.64 -32.97
CA GLU A 887 12.59 90.86 -33.55
C GLU A 887 13.50 92.07 -33.33
N ILE A 888 13.89 92.75 -34.40
CA ILE A 888 14.60 94.04 -34.33
C ILE A 888 13.58 95.13 -34.01
N ILE A 889 13.77 95.81 -32.89
CA ILE A 889 12.87 96.88 -32.42
C ILE A 889 13.45 98.29 -32.60
N ILE A 890 14.77 98.41 -32.76
CA ILE A 890 15.46 99.68 -33.03
C ILE A 890 16.66 99.40 -33.96
N PRO A 891 16.87 100.21 -35.02
CA PRO A 891 16.00 101.30 -35.47
C PRO A 891 14.76 100.80 -36.22
N ASP A 892 13.81 101.68 -36.56
CA ASP A 892 12.68 101.32 -37.43
C ASP A 892 13.16 101.07 -38.88
N ASP A 893 12.46 100.23 -39.65
CA ASP A 893 12.78 100.04 -41.07
C ASP A 893 12.65 101.36 -41.86
N GLY A 894 13.65 101.65 -42.68
CA GLY A 894 13.79 102.91 -43.41
C GLY A 894 14.41 104.05 -42.59
N PHE A 895 14.94 103.78 -41.39
CA PHE A 895 15.63 104.76 -40.56
C PHE A 895 16.75 105.48 -41.31
N ARG A 896 16.92 106.77 -41.01
CA ARG A 896 17.92 107.63 -41.65
C ARG A 896 18.71 108.40 -40.61
N ILE A 897 20.02 108.45 -40.77
CA ILE A 897 20.91 109.17 -39.86
C ILE A 897 22.09 109.79 -40.62
N MET A 898 22.68 110.87 -40.10
CA MET A 898 23.90 111.45 -40.68
C MET A 898 25.15 110.63 -40.31
N GLU A 899 26.15 110.62 -41.20
CA GLU A 899 27.48 110.05 -40.98
C GLU A 899 28.04 110.49 -39.63
N SER A 900 28.85 109.64 -39.00
CA SER A 900 29.48 109.82 -37.67
C SER A 900 28.56 109.78 -36.44
N LEU A 901 27.24 109.81 -36.60
CA LEU A 901 26.32 109.58 -35.47
C LEU A 901 26.16 108.08 -35.19
N PRO A 902 26.19 107.65 -33.92
CA PRO A 902 25.95 106.26 -33.57
C PRO A 902 24.48 105.87 -33.81
N ILE A 903 24.27 104.71 -34.43
CA ILE A 903 22.94 104.09 -34.56
C ILE A 903 22.81 103.05 -33.46
N GLU A 904 21.87 103.29 -32.56
CA GLU A 904 21.48 102.29 -31.58
C GLU A 904 20.76 101.14 -32.28
N ILE A 905 21.20 99.90 -32.04
CA ILE A 905 20.52 98.69 -32.49
C ILE A 905 20.08 97.87 -31.29
N ARG A 906 18.83 97.40 -31.31
CA ARG A 906 18.25 96.64 -30.21
C ARG A 906 17.24 95.63 -30.73
N ALA A 907 17.23 94.44 -30.15
CA ALA A 907 16.25 93.40 -30.42
C ALA A 907 15.56 92.90 -29.16
N VAL A 908 14.39 92.29 -29.36
CA VAL A 908 13.78 91.38 -28.40
C VAL A 908 14.10 89.97 -28.86
N ILE A 909 14.68 89.19 -27.96
CA ILE A 909 15.15 87.83 -28.21
C ILE A 909 14.66 86.96 -27.06
N SER A 910 14.17 85.77 -27.38
CA SER A 910 13.84 84.73 -26.40
C SER A 910 13.98 83.35 -27.03
N ASP A 911 14.31 82.35 -26.23
CA ASP A 911 14.42 80.95 -26.67
C ASP A 911 13.67 80.03 -25.72
N ASP A 912 13.27 78.84 -26.19
CA ASP A 912 12.51 77.87 -25.40
C ASP A 912 13.38 77.01 -24.48
N LEU A 913 14.70 76.94 -24.73
CA LEU A 913 15.65 76.17 -23.94
C LEU A 913 16.74 77.04 -23.30
N ASP A 914 17.30 77.98 -24.05
CA ASP A 914 18.47 78.75 -23.64
C ASP A 914 18.11 80.11 -23.05
N ALA A 915 18.81 80.52 -22.00
CA ALA A 915 18.72 81.90 -21.53
C ALA A 915 19.40 82.82 -22.55
N ASN A 916 18.94 84.07 -22.69
CA ASN A 916 19.50 85.00 -23.69
C ASN A 916 21.02 85.21 -23.62
N ALA A 917 21.65 84.99 -22.46
CA ALA A 917 23.09 85.10 -22.29
C ALA A 917 23.88 83.96 -22.97
N ASP A 918 23.21 82.84 -23.23
CA ASP A 918 23.78 81.63 -23.83
C ASP A 918 23.53 81.56 -25.35
N LEU A 919 22.72 82.48 -25.89
CA LEU A 919 22.47 82.64 -27.33
C LEU A 919 23.64 83.35 -28.03
N ASP A 920 24.02 82.87 -29.22
CA ASP A 920 24.95 83.56 -30.11
C ASP A 920 24.19 84.61 -30.93
N ILE A 921 24.26 85.86 -30.48
CA ILE A 921 23.53 86.99 -31.05
C ILE A 921 24.48 87.79 -31.94
N VAL A 922 24.28 87.74 -33.25
CA VAL A 922 25.15 88.35 -34.26
C VAL A 922 24.37 89.37 -35.09
N TRP A 923 24.81 90.62 -35.02
CA TRP A 923 24.34 91.67 -35.91
C TRP A 923 25.30 91.84 -37.08
N SER A 924 24.77 91.91 -38.30
CA SER A 924 25.55 92.13 -39.51
C SER A 924 24.98 93.31 -40.30
N VAL A 925 25.82 94.30 -40.60
CA VAL A 925 25.47 95.41 -41.47
C VAL A 925 26.06 95.16 -42.85
N VAL A 926 25.22 95.07 -43.87
CA VAL A 926 25.65 94.71 -45.23
C VAL A 926 25.26 95.75 -46.27
N VAL A 927 26.10 95.88 -47.31
CA VAL A 927 25.79 96.63 -48.54
C VAL A 927 25.95 95.69 -49.73
N GLY A 928 24.83 95.37 -50.39
CA GLY A 928 24.81 94.36 -51.43
C GLY A 928 25.14 92.96 -50.86
N GLN A 929 26.29 92.40 -51.23
CA GLN A 929 26.81 91.13 -50.68
C GLN A 929 28.03 91.31 -49.75
N THR A 930 28.40 92.55 -49.46
CA THR A 930 29.59 92.85 -48.65
C THR A 930 29.16 93.15 -47.22
N GLU A 931 29.67 92.38 -46.27
CA GLU A 931 29.54 92.68 -44.84
C GLU A 931 30.47 93.84 -44.49
N MET A 932 29.89 94.88 -43.91
CA MET A 932 30.57 96.12 -43.57
C MET A 932 30.93 96.17 -42.08
N MET A 933 30.10 95.56 -41.24
CA MET A 933 30.28 95.51 -39.79
C MET A 933 29.58 94.28 -39.22
N GLN A 934 30.22 93.66 -38.23
CA GLN A 934 29.64 92.58 -37.41
C GLN A 934 29.74 92.97 -35.93
N LEU A 935 28.63 92.87 -35.20
CA LEU A 935 28.53 93.19 -33.78
C LEU A 935 27.85 92.03 -33.05
N SER A 936 27.93 91.99 -31.72
CA SER A 936 27.37 90.90 -30.91
C SER A 936 26.56 91.39 -29.70
N GLY A 937 25.59 90.60 -29.25
CA GLY A 937 24.76 90.86 -28.06
C GLY A 937 23.44 91.59 -28.37
N GLU A 938 22.49 91.58 -27.43
CA GLU A 938 21.10 92.08 -27.62
C GLU A 938 21.00 93.57 -28.01
N TRP A 939 22.03 94.34 -27.67
CA TRP A 939 22.12 95.77 -27.87
C TRP A 939 23.52 96.18 -28.27
N ASN A 940 23.63 97.04 -29.27
CA ASN A 940 24.92 97.58 -29.71
C ASN A 940 24.77 98.96 -30.37
N ASN A 941 25.90 99.56 -30.76
CA ASN A 941 25.90 100.79 -31.55
C ASN A 941 26.71 100.63 -32.82
N ILE A 942 26.08 100.89 -33.96
CA ILE A 942 26.77 100.96 -35.25
C ILE A 942 27.39 102.36 -35.38
N THR A 943 28.67 102.41 -35.73
CA THR A 943 29.42 103.67 -35.95
C THR A 943 30.28 103.57 -37.20
N ASP A 944 30.82 104.69 -37.68
CA ASP A 944 31.87 104.71 -38.73
C ASP A 944 31.50 104.08 -40.08
N LEU A 945 30.22 104.02 -40.42
CA LEU A 945 29.76 103.64 -41.76
C LEU A 945 29.66 104.88 -42.67
N PRO A 946 30.15 104.81 -43.93
CA PRO A 946 30.02 105.91 -44.88
C PRO A 946 28.57 106.08 -45.37
N ALA A 947 28.27 107.19 -46.02
CA ALA A 947 26.95 107.47 -46.56
C ALA A 947 26.53 106.41 -47.60
N GLY A 948 25.33 105.87 -47.47
CA GLY A 948 24.83 104.77 -48.28
C GLY A 948 23.58 104.08 -47.72
N PHE A 949 23.06 103.11 -48.48
CA PHE A 949 21.96 102.25 -48.06
C PHE A 949 22.50 100.92 -47.54
N TYR A 950 22.08 100.57 -46.33
CA TYR A 950 22.52 99.39 -45.59
C TYR A 950 21.34 98.50 -45.26
N VAL A 951 21.60 97.21 -45.12
CA VAL A 951 20.68 96.26 -44.48
C VAL A 951 21.30 95.85 -43.15
N LEU A 952 20.55 96.01 -42.07
CA LEU A 952 20.85 95.43 -40.77
C LEU A 952 20.21 94.04 -40.73
N SER A 953 21.01 93.00 -40.52
CA SER A 953 20.56 91.64 -40.25
C SER A 953 20.90 91.29 -38.81
N LEU A 954 20.00 90.62 -38.13
CA LEU A 954 20.22 89.99 -36.84
C LEU A 954 20.04 88.50 -37.03
N ASP A 955 21.07 87.73 -36.70
CA ASP A 955 21.02 86.28 -36.64
C ASP A 955 21.21 85.87 -35.17
N VAL A 956 20.30 85.06 -34.64
CA VAL A 956 20.42 84.52 -33.28
C VAL A 956 20.42 83.01 -33.36
N THR A 957 21.48 82.40 -32.85
CA THR A 957 21.68 80.96 -32.82
C THR A 957 21.63 80.45 -31.39
N ASP A 958 20.83 79.43 -31.13
CA ASP A 958 20.80 78.73 -29.84
C ASP A 958 22.02 77.82 -29.65
N THR A 959 22.18 77.25 -28.45
CA THR A 959 23.28 76.34 -28.13
C THR A 959 23.23 75.02 -28.92
N GLN A 960 22.08 74.70 -29.52
CA GLN A 960 21.86 73.52 -30.37
C GLN A 960 22.06 73.78 -31.87
N GLY A 961 22.39 75.02 -32.25
CA GLY A 961 22.66 75.43 -33.62
C GLY A 961 21.42 75.78 -34.47
N LYS A 962 20.22 75.90 -33.90
CA LYS A 962 19.07 76.46 -34.64
C LYS A 962 19.16 77.97 -34.63
N THR A 963 18.88 78.57 -35.78
CA THR A 963 19.05 80.00 -36.00
C THR A 963 17.77 80.63 -36.52
N SER A 964 17.41 81.78 -35.96
CA SER A 964 16.39 82.67 -36.48
C SER A 964 17.01 84.00 -36.86
N SER A 965 16.40 84.68 -37.82
CA SER A 965 16.94 85.93 -38.35
C SER A 965 15.85 86.97 -38.54
N ASP A 966 16.18 88.23 -38.31
CA ASP A 966 15.36 89.38 -38.69
C ASP A 966 16.22 90.43 -39.40
N SER A 967 15.63 91.24 -40.29
CA SER A 967 16.40 92.23 -41.05
C SER A 967 15.58 93.46 -41.46
N LEU A 968 16.23 94.61 -41.53
CA LEU A 968 15.64 95.87 -41.97
C LEU A 968 16.65 96.72 -42.76
N SER A 969 16.15 97.74 -43.46
CA SER A 969 16.97 98.66 -44.24
C SER A 969 17.12 100.00 -43.55
N PHE A 970 18.29 100.63 -43.65
CA PHE A 970 18.52 101.99 -43.16
C PHE A 970 19.50 102.76 -44.05
N GLU A 971 19.45 104.09 -44.01
CA GLU A 971 20.25 104.97 -44.84
C GLU A 971 21.15 105.86 -43.97
N ILE A 972 22.42 105.97 -44.35
CA ILE A 972 23.34 106.97 -43.79
C ILE A 972 23.50 108.09 -44.80
N THR A 973 23.21 109.32 -44.36
CA THR A 973 23.35 110.54 -45.15
C THR A 973 24.68 111.24 -44.84
N LEU A 974 25.16 112.11 -45.74
CA LEU A 974 26.44 112.83 -45.55
C LEU A 974 26.43 113.75 -44.30
N LEU A 975 27.62 114.06 -43.76
CA LEU A 975 27.82 114.93 -42.60
C LEU A 975 27.38 116.39 -42.86
N ASP A 976 26.64 116.98 -41.92
CA ASP A 976 26.28 118.40 -41.84
C ASP A 976 26.55 118.86 -40.39
N SER A 977 27.69 119.50 -40.17
CA SER A 977 28.23 119.84 -38.85
C SER A 977 27.71 121.17 -38.30
N ASP A 978 27.17 122.05 -39.15
CA ASP A 978 26.58 123.32 -38.74
C ASP A 978 25.04 123.35 -38.78
N GLU A 979 24.44 122.19 -39.05
CA GLU A 979 23.00 121.90 -39.01
C GLU A 979 22.18 122.76 -39.99
N ASP A 980 22.81 123.14 -41.11
CA ASP A 980 22.15 123.95 -42.12
C ASP A 980 21.36 123.13 -43.16
N TRP A 981 21.47 121.78 -43.14
CA TRP A 981 20.72 120.85 -44.00
C TRP A 981 19.27 120.68 -43.54
N SER A 982 18.53 121.78 -43.62
CA SER A 982 17.11 121.87 -43.31
C SER A 982 16.22 121.31 -44.44
N LEU A 983 14.94 121.09 -44.15
CA LEU A 983 13.94 120.66 -45.14
C LEU A 983 13.74 121.66 -46.30
N THR A 984 14.15 122.93 -46.12
CA THR A 984 14.05 123.99 -47.13
C THR A 984 15.32 124.14 -47.95
N CYS A 985 16.37 123.40 -47.58
CA CYS A 985 17.61 123.33 -48.33
C CYS A 985 17.40 122.63 -49.69
N ASN A 986 17.81 123.30 -50.77
CA ASN A 986 17.73 122.71 -52.10
C ASN A 986 18.96 121.84 -52.39
N SER A 987 18.77 120.52 -52.38
CA SER A 987 19.85 119.53 -52.57
C SER A 987 20.49 119.51 -53.96
N GLU A 988 19.98 120.25 -54.95
CA GLU A 988 20.65 120.42 -56.26
C GLU A 988 21.58 121.64 -56.28
N THR A 989 21.33 122.64 -55.44
CA THR A 989 22.07 123.90 -55.44
C THR A 989 22.81 124.19 -54.14
N TRP A 990 22.56 123.40 -53.08
CA TRP A 990 23.13 123.55 -51.74
C TRP A 990 23.04 124.98 -51.22
N PHE A 991 21.85 125.58 -51.40
CA PHE A 991 21.54 126.94 -50.98
C PHE A 991 20.09 127.03 -50.53
N ASP A 992 19.88 127.44 -49.28
CA ASP A 992 18.57 127.68 -48.72
C ASP A 992 18.17 129.10 -49.11
N LYS A 993 17.22 129.18 -50.04
CA LYS A 993 16.74 130.46 -50.54
C LYS A 993 15.86 131.19 -49.52
N GLU A 994 15.25 130.47 -48.59
CA GLU A 994 14.37 131.02 -47.56
C GLU A 994 15.18 131.64 -46.41
N GLU A 995 16.24 130.96 -45.97
CA GLU A 995 17.18 131.48 -44.95
C GLU A 995 18.34 132.29 -45.57
N ASN A 996 18.47 132.27 -46.90
CA ASN A 996 19.46 132.99 -47.69
C ASN A 996 20.90 132.69 -47.26
N LEU A 997 21.22 131.40 -47.14
CA LEU A 997 22.48 130.84 -46.65
C LEU A 997 22.82 129.61 -47.52
N TYR A 998 24.11 129.30 -47.73
CA TYR A 998 24.49 128.01 -48.32
C TYR A 998 24.07 126.91 -47.36
N CYS A 999 23.61 125.76 -47.87
CA CYS A 999 23.07 124.72 -47.01
C CYS A 999 23.36 123.33 -47.57
N GLY A 1000 23.44 122.33 -46.72
CA GLY A 1000 23.63 120.94 -47.10
C GLY A 1000 24.81 120.29 -46.41
N PRO A 1001 25.26 119.12 -46.89
CA PRO A 1001 26.41 118.47 -46.29
C PRO A 1001 27.68 119.34 -46.37
N ASP A 1002 28.50 119.30 -45.32
CA ASP A 1002 29.72 120.11 -45.11
C ASP A 1002 30.66 120.16 -46.33
N ILE A 1003 30.64 119.10 -47.15
CA ILE A 1003 31.46 118.99 -48.36
C ILE A 1003 31.09 120.01 -49.44
N TYR A 1004 29.93 120.66 -49.31
CA TYR A 1004 29.40 121.66 -50.23
C TYR A 1004 29.47 123.10 -49.69
N ASP A 1005 30.01 123.29 -48.48
CA ASP A 1005 30.24 124.61 -47.86
C ASP A 1005 31.54 125.24 -48.36
N THR A 1006 31.50 125.95 -49.49
CA THR A 1006 32.66 126.71 -49.97
C THR A 1006 32.34 128.09 -50.54
#